data_AF-A0A8D0RSM8-F1
#
_entry.id   AF-A0A8D0RSM8-F1
#
_cell.length_a   1.000
_cell.length_b   1.000
_cell.length_c   1.000
_cell.angle_alpha   90.00
_cell.angle_beta   90.00
_cell.angle_gamma   90.00
#
_symmetry.space_group_name_H-M   'P 1'
#
loop_
_entity.id
_entity.type
_entity.pdbx_description
1 polymer ?
#
loop_
_entity_poly.entity_id
_entity_poly.type
_entity_poly.pdbx_seq_one_letter_code
_entity_poly.pdbx_strand_id
1 'polypeptide(L)'
;MAGTPGRDPGGGPGIYYLLGSLLAGLLVPGAIAFNLDVMGALRKEGEPGSLFGFSVALHRQLQPQRQSWLLVGAPQALALPGQQANRTGGLFACPLSLEETDCYRVDIDRGADVQKESKENQWLGVSVRSQGPGGKIVTCAHRYEARQRVDQILETRDVIGRCFVLSQDLAIRDELDGGEWKFCEGRPQGHEQFGFCQQGTAAAFSPDSHYLLFGAPGTYNWKAPTGTGLSPLLCMAESSITCWHEPHMPGGGPHAPTHQLTLHHSHSHLRTLPLAGLTLGTARVELCAQGSADLAHLDDGPYEAGGLLFVTNIDSSDPDQLVYKTLDPADRLPGPAGDLALNSYLGFSIDSGKGLVRAEELSFVAGAPRANHKGAVVILRKDSASRLVPEVLLSGERLTSGFGYSLAVADLNSDGWTDLVVGAPYFFERQEELGGAVYVYMNQGGHWAGVSPLRLCGSLDSMFGISLAVLGDLNQDGFPDIAVGAPFDGDGKVFIYHGSSLGVVAKPSQVLEGEAVGIKSFGYSLSGGLDVDGNHYPDLLVGSLADTAVLFRARPVLHVSHKVSILPPTIDLEQPNCAGGHLVCIDLRVCFSYSASPSSYSPVVALDYVLDGDTDRRLRGQVPRVTFLSRSPDDPKHQASGTVWLKHQRDQVCGDTMLQLQENVKDKLRAIVVTLSYSLQTPRLRRQAPGQGLPPVAPILNAHQPSTQRTEIHFLKQGCGEDKICQSNLQLVHARFCARVSDTEFQPLPMDADGTTALFALSGQPVIGLELKVTNLPSNPAQPQADGDDAHEAQLLVTLPASLHYSGVRALDSAEKPLCLSNENASHVECELGNPMKRGAQVTFYLILSTSGITIETTELEVELQLATISEQELHPVSARARVFIELPLSITGVAIPQQLFFSGVVRGESAMRSERDVGSKVKYEVTVSNQGQSLNTLGSAFLNIMWPHEIANGKWLLYPMRVELEGGQGPGQRGLCSPRPNILYLDVDSRDRRRRELGRPEKQEPREQLEPSTSWWPVSSAEKKKNITLDCARGTANCVVFSCPLYSFDRAAVLHVWGRLWNSTFLEEYSAVKSLEVIVRANITVKSSIKNLLLRDASTVIPVMVYLDPVAVVAGGVPWWVILLAVLAGLLVLALLVLLMWKMGFFKRARYRYPEATVPQYHAVKIPREDRQQYKEEKTGTILRNNWGSPRREGPDAHPILAGDGHPELGSDGHPVPGTA
;
A
#
# COMPACT_ATOMS: atom_id res chain seq x y z
N MET A 1 6.33 38.46 32.54
CA MET A 1 5.21 39.11 33.26
C MET A 1 3.96 38.39 32.78
N ALA A 2 3.26 37.58 33.59
CA ALA A 2 2.52 37.90 34.82
C ALA A 2 1.23 38.70 34.53
N GLY A 3 0.04 38.12 34.75
CA GLY A 3 -1.23 38.83 34.50
C GLY A 3 -2.51 38.02 34.23
N THR A 4 -2.78 36.92 34.95
CA THR A 4 -4.19 36.48 35.20
C THR A 4 -4.76 37.28 36.39
N PRO A 5 -6.10 37.37 36.66
CA PRO A 5 -7.18 36.51 36.15
C PRO A 5 -8.54 37.19 35.78
N GLY A 6 -9.40 36.41 35.08
CA GLY A 6 -10.73 36.06 35.60
C GLY A 6 -11.98 36.87 35.20
N ARG A 7 -12.86 36.25 34.38
CA ARG A 7 -14.24 35.89 34.80
C ARG A 7 -14.99 35.02 33.77
N ASP A 8 -15.45 33.87 34.25
CA ASP A 8 -16.60 33.09 33.75
C ASP A 8 -17.94 33.83 34.03
N PRO A 9 -19.12 33.45 33.47
CA PRO A 9 -19.48 32.09 33.04
C PRO A 9 -20.34 31.88 31.76
N GLY A 10 -20.34 30.65 31.26
CA GLY A 10 -21.56 29.97 30.78
C GLY A 10 -21.59 29.47 29.33
N GLY A 11 -21.60 28.14 29.15
CA GLY A 11 -21.85 27.47 27.87
C GLY A 11 -21.56 25.97 27.95
N GLY A 12 -22.50 25.10 27.54
CA GLY A 12 -22.39 23.64 27.69
C GLY A 12 -21.56 22.96 26.58
N PRO A 13 -20.93 21.80 26.85
CA PRO A 13 -20.15 21.07 25.86
C PRO A 13 -21.02 20.18 24.97
N GLY A 14 -20.95 20.34 23.65
CA GLY A 14 -21.62 19.46 22.69
C GLY A 14 -21.16 19.69 21.25
N ILE A 15 -20.20 18.88 20.78
CA ILE A 15 -19.76 18.80 19.36
C ILE A 15 -18.95 17.52 19.11
N TYR A 16 -18.07 17.12 20.04
CA TYR A 16 -17.09 16.05 19.82
C TYR A 16 -17.62 14.60 19.81
N TYR A 17 -18.90 14.36 20.09
CA TYR A 17 -19.53 13.03 20.03
C TYR A 17 -20.29 12.72 18.73
N LEU A 18 -20.33 13.65 17.76
CA LEU A 18 -21.11 13.48 16.52
C LEU A 18 -20.31 13.02 15.28
N LEU A 19 -18.97 13.11 15.29
CA LEU A 19 -18.15 12.64 14.16
C LEU A 19 -17.75 11.16 14.27
N GLY A 20 -17.67 10.59 15.48
CA GLY A 20 -17.34 9.17 15.67
C GLY A 20 -18.46 8.22 15.25
N SER A 21 -19.72 8.64 15.44
CA SER A 21 -20.91 7.84 15.12
C SER A 21 -21.31 7.87 13.64
N LEU A 22 -20.89 8.89 12.88
CA LEU A 22 -21.22 8.99 11.44
C LEU A 22 -20.37 8.06 10.55
N LEU A 23 -19.16 7.69 10.99
CA LEU A 23 -18.23 6.86 10.21
C LEU A 23 -18.36 5.35 10.49
N ALA A 24 -18.94 4.95 11.63
CA ALA A 24 -19.22 3.55 11.91
C ALA A 24 -20.42 3.00 11.10
N GLY A 25 -21.34 3.87 10.65
CA GLY A 25 -22.56 3.47 9.93
C GLY A 25 -22.40 3.17 8.44
N LEU A 26 -21.18 3.14 7.91
CA LEU A 26 -20.89 2.98 6.46
C LEU A 26 -20.06 1.74 6.11
N LEU A 27 -19.72 0.89 7.10
CA LEU A 27 -18.94 -0.34 6.90
C LEU A 27 -19.57 -1.56 7.60
N VAL A 28 -20.91 -1.61 7.67
CA VAL A 28 -21.60 -2.89 7.76
C VAL A 28 -21.62 -3.49 6.35
N PRO A 29 -21.03 -4.68 6.10
CA PRO A 29 -21.30 -5.41 4.87
C PRO A 29 -22.75 -5.89 4.95
N GLY A 30 -23.69 -5.08 4.44
CA GLY A 30 -25.11 -5.41 4.47
C GLY A 30 -25.33 -6.79 3.85
N ALA A 31 -25.80 -7.74 4.66
CA ALA A 31 -25.96 -9.14 4.26
C ALA A 31 -26.70 -9.19 2.92
N ILE A 32 -26.06 -9.78 1.90
CA ILE A 32 -26.60 -9.84 0.55
C ILE A 32 -27.74 -10.85 0.57
N ALA A 33 -28.93 -10.36 0.86
CA ALA A 33 -30.14 -11.16 0.85
C ALA A 33 -30.62 -11.33 -0.59
N PHE A 34 -30.50 -12.53 -1.16
CA PHE A 34 -31.00 -12.79 -2.51
C PHE A 34 -32.54 -12.79 -2.53
N ASN A 35 -33.20 -13.34 -1.49
CA ASN A 35 -34.61 -13.10 -1.25
C ASN A 35 -35.16 -13.35 0.18
N LEU A 36 -34.47 -13.99 1.13
CA LEU A 36 -35.05 -14.18 2.47
C LEU A 36 -35.06 -12.85 3.25
N ASP A 37 -36.22 -12.46 3.78
CA ASP A 37 -36.40 -11.20 4.52
C ASP A 37 -35.84 -11.31 5.96
N VAL A 38 -34.67 -10.70 6.16
CA VAL A 38 -34.00 -10.57 7.47
C VAL A 38 -34.62 -9.45 8.31
N MET A 39 -35.22 -8.43 7.69
CA MET A 39 -35.75 -7.25 8.39
C MET A 39 -37.17 -7.46 8.92
N GLY A 40 -37.94 -8.34 8.27
CA GLY A 40 -39.31 -8.75 8.63
C GLY A 40 -39.40 -10.16 9.22
N ALA A 41 -38.28 -10.73 9.69
CA ALA A 41 -38.20 -12.05 10.31
C ALA A 41 -39.03 -12.13 11.60
N LEU A 42 -39.68 -13.26 11.85
CA LEU A 42 -40.55 -13.47 13.01
C LEU A 42 -39.84 -14.32 14.07
N ARG A 43 -39.48 -13.68 15.19
CA ARG A 43 -38.84 -14.31 16.35
C ARG A 43 -39.87 -14.93 17.29
N LYS A 44 -39.52 -16.06 17.89
CA LYS A 44 -40.29 -16.76 18.94
C LYS A 44 -39.35 -17.19 20.06
N GLU A 45 -39.75 -16.97 21.31
CA GLU A 45 -39.02 -17.35 22.53
C GLU A 45 -39.72 -18.48 23.28
N GLY A 46 -38.92 -19.35 23.92
CA GLY A 46 -39.39 -20.39 24.83
C GLY A 46 -39.05 -20.13 26.30
N GLU A 47 -39.29 -21.13 27.16
CA GLU A 47 -38.87 -21.08 28.57
C GLU A 47 -37.33 -21.15 28.66
N PRO A 48 -36.66 -20.31 29.48
CA PRO A 48 -35.20 -20.34 29.62
C PRO A 48 -34.66 -21.71 30.10
N GLY A 49 -33.69 -22.25 29.37
CA GLY A 49 -33.13 -23.57 29.60
C GLY A 49 -34.10 -24.71 29.28
N SER A 50 -34.99 -24.54 28.29
CA SER A 50 -35.86 -25.61 27.76
C SER A 50 -35.31 -26.25 26.47
N LEU A 51 -34.29 -25.63 25.87
CA LEU A 51 -33.78 -25.90 24.52
C LEU A 51 -34.87 -25.73 23.46
N PHE A 52 -35.75 -24.74 23.62
CA PHE A 52 -36.72 -24.37 22.59
C PHE A 52 -35.99 -23.95 21.31
N GLY A 53 -36.23 -24.66 20.21
CA GLY A 53 -35.48 -24.50 18.95
C GLY A 53 -34.47 -25.63 18.68
N PHE A 54 -34.33 -26.61 19.59
CA PHE A 54 -33.53 -27.82 19.37
C PHE A 54 -33.97 -28.59 18.12
N SER A 55 -35.28 -28.64 17.85
CA SER A 55 -35.82 -29.07 16.56
C SER A 55 -36.99 -28.19 16.13
N VAL A 56 -37.18 -28.02 14.82
CA VAL A 56 -38.23 -27.18 14.24
C VAL A 56 -38.89 -27.86 13.04
N ALA A 57 -40.15 -27.53 12.77
CA ALA A 57 -40.86 -27.91 11.54
C ALA A 57 -41.91 -26.87 11.13
N LEU A 58 -42.01 -26.59 9.84
CA LEU A 58 -43.11 -25.83 9.25
C LEU A 58 -44.34 -26.75 9.05
N HIS A 59 -45.54 -26.29 9.43
CA HIS A 59 -46.78 -27.03 9.18
C HIS A 59 -47.92 -26.12 8.71
N ARG A 60 -48.84 -26.68 7.91
CA ARG A 60 -50.01 -25.97 7.40
C ARG A 60 -51.27 -26.85 7.46
N GLN A 61 -52.03 -26.69 8.53
CA GLN A 61 -53.35 -27.28 8.75
C GLN A 61 -54.31 -26.80 7.65
N LEU A 62 -55.09 -27.71 7.06
CA LEU A 62 -56.08 -27.39 6.02
C LEU A 62 -57.52 -27.48 6.53
N GLN A 63 -57.77 -28.34 7.53
CA GLN A 63 -59.05 -28.58 8.18
C GLN A 63 -58.84 -28.69 9.71
N PRO A 64 -59.82 -28.31 10.57
CA PRO A 64 -61.15 -27.79 10.23
C PRO A 64 -61.14 -26.33 9.74
N GLN A 65 -60.08 -25.57 10.05
CA GLN A 65 -59.79 -24.26 9.47
C GLN A 65 -58.37 -24.26 8.92
N ARG A 66 -58.09 -23.41 7.92
CA ARG A 66 -56.74 -23.23 7.39
C ARG A 66 -55.89 -22.43 8.38
N GLN A 67 -54.79 -23.01 8.85
CA GLN A 67 -53.87 -22.36 9.77
C GLN A 67 -52.45 -22.85 9.54
N SER A 68 -51.50 -21.92 9.46
CA SER A 68 -50.08 -22.25 9.42
C SER A 68 -49.50 -22.17 10.84
N TRP A 69 -48.60 -23.11 11.16
CA TRP A 69 -48.02 -23.28 12.48
C TRP A 69 -46.49 -23.41 12.36
N LEU A 70 -45.77 -22.74 13.26
CA LEU A 70 -44.35 -23.00 13.49
C LEU A 70 -44.27 -24.01 14.65
N LEU A 71 -43.81 -25.22 14.36
CA LEU A 71 -43.69 -26.28 15.36
C LEU A 71 -42.27 -26.29 15.91
N VAL A 72 -42.12 -26.23 17.24
CA VAL A 72 -40.83 -26.12 17.91
C VAL A 72 -40.72 -27.16 19.01
N GLY A 73 -39.67 -27.98 18.95
CA GLY A 73 -39.29 -28.90 20.01
C GLY A 73 -38.46 -28.20 21.09
N ALA A 74 -38.78 -28.49 22.35
CA ALA A 74 -38.08 -28.01 23.53
C ALA A 74 -37.82 -29.19 24.50
N PRO A 75 -36.78 -30.02 24.24
CA PRO A 75 -36.60 -31.30 24.94
C PRO A 75 -36.31 -31.20 26.44
N GLN A 76 -35.90 -30.05 26.95
CA GLN A 76 -35.70 -29.83 28.39
C GLN A 76 -36.84 -29.04 29.06
N ALA A 77 -37.93 -28.69 28.35
CA ALA A 77 -39.08 -27.99 28.93
C ALA A 77 -39.60 -28.67 30.21
N LEU A 78 -40.08 -27.84 31.15
CA LEU A 78 -40.56 -28.29 32.46
C LEU A 78 -41.72 -29.30 32.34
N ALA A 79 -42.00 -30.06 33.39
CA ALA A 79 -43.11 -31.00 33.39
C ALA A 79 -44.49 -30.30 33.33
N LEU A 80 -45.48 -30.94 32.70
CA LEU A 80 -46.87 -30.49 32.76
C LEU A 80 -47.43 -30.67 34.19
N PRO A 81 -48.31 -29.77 34.68
CA PRO A 81 -48.93 -29.91 36.00
C PRO A 81 -49.61 -31.28 36.19
N GLY A 82 -49.13 -32.05 37.18
CA GLY A 82 -49.63 -33.39 37.47
C GLY A 82 -48.82 -34.56 36.89
N GLN A 83 -47.77 -34.31 36.10
CA GLN A 83 -46.73 -35.31 35.81
C GLN A 83 -45.84 -35.52 37.06
N GLN A 84 -45.36 -36.75 37.29
CA GLN A 84 -44.40 -37.06 38.36
C GLN A 84 -42.95 -36.95 37.85
N ALA A 85 -42.59 -35.75 37.38
CA ALA A 85 -41.28 -35.39 36.84
C ALA A 85 -41.02 -33.88 37.02
N ASN A 86 -39.77 -33.45 36.89
CA ASN A 86 -39.37 -32.04 36.86
C ASN A 86 -39.25 -31.52 35.42
N ARG A 87 -38.64 -32.31 34.52
CA ARG A 87 -38.47 -31.98 33.09
C ARG A 87 -38.92 -33.16 32.23
N THR A 88 -39.84 -32.93 31.30
CA THR A 88 -40.35 -33.96 30.38
C THR A 88 -40.16 -33.60 28.91
N GLY A 89 -39.81 -32.35 28.61
CA GLY A 89 -39.77 -31.82 27.25
C GLY A 89 -41.17 -31.55 26.68
N GLY A 90 -41.25 -30.86 25.55
CA GLY A 90 -42.52 -30.58 24.89
C GLY A 90 -42.39 -30.25 23.41
N LEU A 91 -43.50 -30.45 22.70
CA LEU A 91 -43.78 -29.79 21.43
C LEU A 91 -44.53 -28.49 21.72
N PHE A 92 -44.12 -27.40 21.07
CA PHE A 92 -44.80 -26.12 21.08
C PHE A 92 -45.30 -25.79 19.68
N ALA A 93 -46.45 -25.13 19.60
CA ALA A 93 -47.02 -24.60 18.37
C ALA A 93 -47.14 -23.08 18.49
N CYS A 94 -46.45 -22.36 17.61
CA CYS A 94 -46.47 -20.91 17.55
C CYS A 94 -47.27 -20.45 16.33
N PRO A 95 -48.21 -19.50 16.48
CA PRO A 95 -48.90 -18.89 15.35
C PRO A 95 -47.98 -17.89 14.60
N LEU A 96 -48.33 -17.60 13.35
CA LEU A 96 -47.72 -16.55 12.54
C LEU A 96 -48.18 -15.16 12.97
N SER A 97 -47.56 -14.67 14.03
CA SER A 97 -47.79 -13.36 14.65
C SER A 97 -46.47 -12.62 14.91
N LEU A 98 -46.58 -11.34 15.28
CA LEU A 98 -45.47 -10.49 15.73
C LEU A 98 -45.23 -10.55 17.26
N GLU A 99 -45.99 -11.37 17.99
CA GLU A 99 -45.84 -11.54 19.44
C GLU A 99 -44.83 -12.65 19.71
N GLU A 100 -43.77 -12.39 20.48
CA GLU A 100 -42.64 -13.33 20.56
C GLU A 100 -42.91 -14.52 21.50
N THR A 101 -43.88 -14.39 22.41
CA THR A 101 -44.17 -15.35 23.49
C THR A 101 -45.54 -16.05 23.40
N ASP A 102 -46.22 -15.98 22.25
CA ASP A 102 -47.56 -16.57 22.06
C ASP A 102 -47.58 -18.06 21.64
N CYS A 103 -46.42 -18.72 21.69
CA CYS A 103 -46.31 -20.17 21.53
C CYS A 103 -46.99 -20.90 22.69
N TYR A 104 -47.88 -21.86 22.39
CA TYR A 104 -48.44 -22.75 23.41
C TYR A 104 -47.90 -24.17 23.28
N ARG A 105 -47.83 -24.88 24.40
CA ARG A 105 -47.41 -26.28 24.44
C ARG A 105 -48.55 -27.18 23.97
N VAL A 106 -48.25 -28.09 23.05
CA VAL A 106 -49.19 -29.11 22.59
C VAL A 106 -49.30 -30.20 23.66
N ASP A 107 -50.53 -30.52 24.07
CA ASP A 107 -50.79 -31.38 25.24
C ASP A 107 -50.98 -32.84 24.82
N ILE A 108 -49.84 -33.55 24.71
CA ILE A 108 -49.70 -34.88 24.09
C ILE A 108 -49.51 -35.99 25.14
N ASP A 109 -48.83 -35.67 26.24
CA ASP A 109 -48.28 -36.65 27.19
C ASP A 109 -48.68 -36.29 28.63
N ARG A 110 -49.72 -36.94 29.15
CA ARG A 110 -50.27 -36.67 30.50
C ARG A 110 -50.03 -37.82 31.47
N GLY A 111 -49.92 -37.49 32.76
CA GLY A 111 -49.70 -38.45 33.86
C GLY A 111 -48.36 -39.20 33.79
N ALA A 112 -48.14 -40.13 34.71
CA ALA A 112 -47.07 -41.13 34.64
C ALA A 112 -47.40 -42.35 35.53
N ASP A 113 -47.14 -43.57 35.07
CA ASP A 113 -47.15 -44.77 35.91
C ASP A 113 -45.72 -45.10 36.38
N VAL A 114 -45.33 -44.56 37.53
CA VAL A 114 -43.97 -44.70 38.08
C VAL A 114 -43.55 -46.15 38.36
N GLN A 115 -44.47 -47.12 38.35
CA GLN A 115 -44.17 -48.55 38.47
C GLN A 115 -43.88 -49.23 37.12
N LYS A 116 -43.99 -48.50 36.00
CA LYS A 116 -43.72 -48.96 34.62
C LYS A 116 -42.87 -48.01 33.77
N GLU A 117 -42.74 -46.75 34.13
CA GLU A 117 -42.05 -45.74 33.32
C GLU A 117 -41.41 -44.63 34.16
N SER A 118 -40.45 -43.92 33.56
CA SER A 118 -39.96 -42.62 34.01
C SER A 118 -39.94 -41.64 32.83
N LYS A 119 -40.61 -40.50 33.01
CA LYS A 119 -40.66 -39.41 32.03
C LYS A 119 -39.62 -38.31 32.30
N GLU A 120 -38.90 -38.41 33.41
CA GLU A 120 -37.87 -37.45 33.81
C GLU A 120 -36.71 -37.46 32.80
N ASN A 121 -36.50 -36.32 32.14
CA ASN A 121 -35.54 -36.13 31.05
C ASN A 121 -35.70 -37.10 29.87
N GLN A 122 -36.95 -37.45 29.52
CA GLN A 122 -37.27 -38.23 28.30
C GLN A 122 -36.95 -37.51 26.97
N TRP A 123 -36.76 -36.18 27.01
CA TRP A 123 -36.46 -35.32 25.86
C TRP A 123 -37.56 -35.32 24.77
N LEU A 124 -38.83 -35.12 25.16
CA LEU A 124 -39.93 -34.93 24.22
C LEU A 124 -39.73 -33.65 23.39
N GLY A 125 -39.76 -33.76 22.06
CA GLY A 125 -39.39 -32.69 21.14
C GLY A 125 -37.92 -32.71 20.71
N VAL A 126 -37.18 -33.81 20.94
CA VAL A 126 -35.83 -34.00 20.37
C VAL A 126 -35.85 -33.95 18.84
N SER A 127 -36.85 -34.57 18.22
CA SER A 127 -37.09 -34.54 16.79
C SER A 127 -38.55 -34.21 16.52
N VAL A 128 -38.78 -33.26 15.62
CA VAL A 128 -40.11 -32.88 15.13
C VAL A 128 -40.09 -32.90 13.60
N ARG A 129 -41.11 -33.50 12.99
CA ARG A 129 -41.34 -33.46 11.53
C ARG A 129 -42.82 -33.28 11.20
N SER A 130 -43.05 -32.67 10.05
CA SER A 130 -44.35 -32.36 9.47
C SER A 130 -44.42 -33.02 8.09
N GLN A 131 -45.53 -33.66 7.77
CA GLN A 131 -45.80 -34.22 6.43
C GLN A 131 -46.21 -33.13 5.42
N GLY A 132 -46.16 -31.85 5.80
CA GLY A 132 -46.55 -30.72 4.95
C GLY A 132 -48.06 -30.38 5.03
N PRO A 133 -48.63 -29.76 3.98
CA PRO A 133 -50.00 -29.22 4.02
C PRO A 133 -51.09 -30.26 4.27
N GLY A 134 -51.72 -30.21 5.44
CA GLY A 134 -52.84 -31.07 5.83
C GLY A 134 -52.47 -32.52 6.18
N GLY A 135 -51.18 -32.87 6.20
CA GLY A 135 -50.69 -34.19 6.60
C GLY A 135 -50.54 -34.35 8.12
N LYS A 136 -50.01 -35.49 8.55
CA LYS A 136 -49.71 -35.81 9.96
C LYS A 136 -48.41 -35.13 10.43
N ILE A 137 -48.19 -35.12 11.74
CA ILE A 137 -47.00 -34.58 12.42
C ILE A 137 -46.43 -35.69 13.31
N VAL A 138 -45.11 -35.75 13.47
CA VAL A 138 -44.45 -36.67 14.42
C VAL A 138 -43.52 -35.89 15.36
N THR A 139 -43.55 -36.24 16.64
CA THR A 139 -42.63 -35.74 17.68
C THR A 139 -42.17 -36.88 18.59
N CYS A 140 -40.90 -36.88 19.00
CA CYS A 140 -40.30 -38.00 19.73
C CYS A 140 -39.64 -37.60 21.06
N ALA A 141 -39.48 -38.60 21.92
CA ALA A 141 -38.87 -38.58 23.24
C ALA A 141 -37.86 -39.75 23.34
N HIS A 142 -36.72 -39.63 22.65
CA HIS A 142 -35.72 -40.70 22.50
C HIS A 142 -35.12 -41.22 23.83
N ARG A 143 -35.24 -40.48 24.93
CA ARG A 143 -34.71 -40.86 26.26
C ARG A 143 -35.78 -41.38 27.21
N TYR A 144 -36.98 -41.69 26.73
CA TYR A 144 -38.02 -42.33 27.52
C TYR A 144 -37.55 -43.66 28.12
N GLU A 145 -37.68 -43.79 29.44
CA GLU A 145 -37.26 -44.94 30.24
C GLU A 145 -38.47 -45.80 30.60
N ALA A 146 -38.52 -47.03 30.08
CA ALA A 146 -39.41 -48.06 30.58
C ALA A 146 -38.79 -48.70 31.83
N ARG A 147 -39.61 -48.97 32.85
CA ARG A 147 -39.18 -49.60 34.11
C ARG A 147 -39.86 -50.95 34.28
N GLN A 148 -39.10 -51.97 34.71
CA GLN A 148 -39.66 -53.27 35.07
C GLN A 148 -39.18 -53.70 36.45
N ARG A 149 -40.04 -54.38 37.22
CA ARG A 149 -39.73 -54.86 38.59
C ARG A 149 -39.29 -53.72 39.52
N VAL A 150 -39.99 -52.58 39.44
CA VAL A 150 -39.77 -51.41 40.28
C VAL A 150 -39.81 -51.79 41.77
N ASP A 151 -38.93 -51.18 42.56
CA ASP A 151 -38.74 -51.43 44.00
C ASP A 151 -38.30 -52.87 44.34
N GLN A 152 -37.74 -53.62 43.37
CA GLN A 152 -37.19 -54.97 43.55
C GLN A 152 -35.67 -55.03 43.27
N ILE A 153 -35.02 -56.10 43.73
CA ILE A 153 -33.56 -56.35 43.60
C ILE A 153 -33.08 -56.40 42.13
N LEU A 154 -34.01 -56.61 41.18
CA LEU A 154 -33.74 -56.69 39.75
C LEU A 154 -34.58 -55.69 38.95
N GLU A 155 -34.77 -54.46 39.46
CA GLU A 155 -35.33 -53.37 38.65
C GLU A 155 -34.49 -53.18 37.37
N THR A 156 -35.14 -53.10 36.21
CA THR A 156 -34.51 -52.63 34.96
C THR A 156 -35.09 -51.28 34.54
N ARG A 157 -34.24 -50.51 33.85
CA ARG A 157 -34.48 -49.15 33.37
C ARG A 157 -34.00 -49.10 31.94
N ASP A 158 -34.92 -49.37 31.03
CA ASP A 158 -34.66 -49.62 29.63
C ASP A 158 -35.01 -48.34 28.84
N VAL A 159 -33.98 -47.65 28.33
CA VAL A 159 -34.08 -46.37 27.60
C VAL A 159 -34.49 -46.63 26.15
N ILE A 160 -35.72 -47.13 25.99
CA ILE A 160 -36.24 -47.56 24.69
C ILE A 160 -36.57 -46.38 23.75
N GLY A 161 -36.93 -45.22 24.29
CA GLY A 161 -37.47 -44.09 23.52
C GLY A 161 -38.95 -44.25 23.14
N ARG A 162 -39.63 -43.16 22.74
CA ARG A 162 -41.01 -43.20 22.20
C ARG A 162 -41.31 -42.05 21.25
N CYS A 163 -42.33 -42.19 20.42
CA CYS A 163 -42.82 -41.14 19.52
C CYS A 163 -44.34 -41.00 19.56
N PHE A 164 -44.83 -39.83 19.17
CA PHE A 164 -46.25 -39.52 19.03
C PHE A 164 -46.54 -39.04 17.62
N VAL A 165 -47.60 -39.57 17.02
CA VAL A 165 -48.13 -39.10 15.72
C VAL A 165 -49.42 -38.33 15.96
N LEU A 166 -49.49 -37.11 15.42
CA LEU A 166 -50.62 -36.19 15.56
C LEU A 166 -51.31 -35.97 14.21
N SER A 167 -52.60 -35.67 14.24
CA SER A 167 -53.34 -35.14 13.10
C SER A 167 -52.91 -33.71 12.75
N GLN A 168 -53.32 -33.21 11.57
CA GLN A 168 -53.02 -31.86 11.08
C GLN A 168 -53.47 -30.72 12.03
N ASP A 169 -54.41 -30.99 12.93
CA ASP A 169 -54.92 -30.08 13.96
C ASP A 169 -54.28 -30.32 15.35
N LEU A 170 -53.08 -30.92 15.39
CA LEU A 170 -52.25 -31.14 16.58
C LEU A 170 -52.87 -32.08 17.65
N ALA A 171 -53.88 -32.87 17.26
CA ALA A 171 -54.58 -33.79 18.15
C ALA A 171 -54.11 -35.25 18.01
N ILE A 172 -54.33 -36.03 19.07
CA ILE A 172 -54.30 -37.49 19.07
C ILE A 172 -55.70 -37.98 18.69
N ARG A 173 -55.79 -38.91 17.72
CA ARG A 173 -57.06 -39.43 17.19
C ARG A 173 -56.92 -40.92 16.87
N ASP A 174 -57.24 -41.75 17.86
CA ASP A 174 -57.26 -43.22 17.86
C ASP A 174 -55.91 -43.94 17.60
N GLU A 175 -55.78 -45.13 18.19
CA GLU A 175 -54.55 -45.96 18.18
C GLU A 175 -54.08 -46.36 16.76
N LEU A 176 -54.96 -46.27 15.76
CA LEU A 176 -54.70 -46.58 14.36
C LEU A 176 -54.27 -45.36 13.52
N ASP A 177 -54.58 -44.13 13.95
CA ASP A 177 -54.47 -42.94 13.11
C ASP A 177 -53.57 -41.84 13.70
N GLY A 178 -53.44 -41.78 15.04
CA GLY A 178 -52.47 -40.93 15.72
C GLY A 178 -52.42 -41.23 17.22
N GLY A 179 -51.32 -41.82 17.68
CA GLY A 179 -51.11 -42.31 19.05
C GLY A 179 -49.63 -42.42 19.45
N GLU A 180 -49.37 -43.16 20.54
CA GLU A 180 -48.02 -43.42 21.09
C GLU A 180 -47.38 -44.65 20.42
N TRP A 181 -46.18 -44.49 19.87
CA TRP A 181 -45.43 -45.53 19.17
C TRP A 181 -44.22 -46.01 19.98
N LYS A 182 -44.22 -47.30 20.34
CA LYS A 182 -43.22 -47.95 21.21
C LYS A 182 -42.63 -49.23 20.60
N PHE A 183 -42.01 -49.14 19.41
CA PHE A 183 -41.49 -50.30 18.67
C PHE A 183 -40.51 -51.16 19.47
N CYS A 184 -39.75 -50.59 20.41
CA CYS A 184 -38.76 -51.30 21.22
C CYS A 184 -39.31 -51.81 22.58
N GLU A 185 -40.56 -51.52 22.92
CA GLU A 185 -41.26 -52.10 24.07
C GLU A 185 -41.63 -53.58 23.79
N GLY A 186 -41.74 -54.40 24.83
CA GLY A 186 -42.12 -55.83 24.71
C GLY A 186 -41.07 -56.76 24.05
N ARG A 187 -40.03 -56.21 23.40
CA ARG A 187 -38.92 -56.97 22.81
C ARG A 187 -37.92 -57.46 23.87
N PRO A 188 -36.96 -58.33 23.51
CA PRO A 188 -35.89 -58.77 24.41
C PRO A 188 -35.07 -57.58 24.95
N GLN A 189 -35.00 -57.48 26.28
CA GLN A 189 -34.44 -56.34 27.02
C GLN A 189 -32.97 -56.55 27.40
N GLY A 190 -32.26 -55.46 27.71
CA GLY A 190 -30.82 -55.43 27.94
C GLY A 190 -30.06 -54.63 26.88
N HIS A 191 -28.85 -54.18 27.24
CA HIS A 191 -27.97 -53.40 26.36
C HIS A 191 -27.59 -54.15 25.08
N GLU A 192 -27.43 -55.47 25.16
CA GLU A 192 -27.14 -56.38 24.06
C GLU A 192 -28.26 -56.46 22.99
N GLN A 193 -29.44 -55.90 23.27
CA GLN A 193 -30.65 -56.07 22.45
C GLN A 193 -31.41 -54.74 22.31
N PHE A 194 -32.61 -54.59 22.89
CA PHE A 194 -33.47 -53.41 22.68
C PHE A 194 -33.53 -52.44 23.88
N GLY A 195 -32.91 -52.77 25.02
CA GLY A 195 -33.05 -52.01 26.27
C GLY A 195 -32.48 -50.60 26.26
N PHE A 196 -31.74 -50.20 25.22
CA PHE A 196 -31.22 -48.83 25.03
C PHE A 196 -31.57 -48.27 23.65
N CYS A 197 -32.65 -48.77 23.03
CA CYS A 197 -32.98 -48.56 21.63
C CYS A 197 -32.96 -47.09 21.15
N GLN A 198 -33.33 -46.13 22.00
CA GLN A 198 -33.40 -44.69 21.69
C GLN A 198 -34.12 -44.38 20.37
N GLN A 199 -35.26 -45.04 20.12
CA GLN A 199 -36.05 -44.76 18.92
C GLN A 199 -36.51 -43.30 18.89
N GLY A 200 -36.53 -42.72 17.70
CA GLY A 200 -36.93 -41.32 17.53
C GLY A 200 -35.83 -40.31 17.89
N THR A 201 -34.56 -40.75 17.94
CA THR A 201 -33.42 -39.82 17.78
C THR A 201 -33.52 -39.11 16.43
N ALA A 202 -33.96 -39.84 15.39
CA ALA A 202 -34.46 -39.27 14.14
C ALA A 202 -35.82 -39.87 13.77
N ALA A 203 -36.64 -39.06 13.10
CA ALA A 203 -37.92 -39.43 12.50
C ALA A 203 -38.07 -38.71 11.15
N ALA A 204 -38.75 -39.31 10.17
CA ALA A 204 -39.03 -38.72 8.86
C ALA A 204 -40.29 -39.32 8.22
N PHE A 205 -40.98 -38.56 7.36
CA PHE A 205 -42.04 -39.08 6.48
C PHE A 205 -41.48 -39.34 5.09
N SER A 206 -42.01 -40.32 4.36
CA SER A 206 -41.67 -40.52 2.95
C SER A 206 -42.32 -39.46 2.03
N PRO A 207 -41.70 -39.09 0.89
CA PRO A 207 -42.27 -38.12 -0.05
C PRO A 207 -43.63 -38.53 -0.63
N ASP A 208 -43.91 -39.82 -0.74
CA ASP A 208 -45.21 -40.35 -1.17
C ASP A 208 -46.26 -40.39 -0.04
N SER A 209 -45.92 -39.93 1.16
CA SER A 209 -46.79 -39.81 2.33
C SER A 209 -47.41 -41.13 2.85
N HIS A 210 -46.88 -42.29 2.45
CA HIS A 210 -47.35 -43.59 2.93
C HIS A 210 -46.54 -44.13 4.12
N TYR A 211 -45.25 -43.78 4.24
CA TYR A 211 -44.34 -44.36 5.22
C TYR A 211 -43.86 -43.34 6.26
N LEU A 212 -43.71 -43.82 7.49
CA LEU A 212 -43.08 -43.13 8.60
C LEU A 212 -41.86 -43.93 9.04
N LEU A 213 -40.72 -43.24 9.11
CA LEU A 213 -39.41 -43.78 9.44
C LEU A 213 -39.00 -43.40 10.86
N PHE A 214 -38.37 -44.33 11.58
CA PHE A 214 -37.77 -44.09 12.88
C PHE A 214 -36.34 -44.64 12.94
N GLY A 215 -35.42 -43.78 13.39
CA GLY A 215 -34.04 -44.14 13.68
C GLY A 215 -33.88 -44.61 15.12
N ALA A 216 -33.22 -45.74 15.32
CA ALA A 216 -32.96 -46.37 16.62
C ALA A 216 -31.48 -46.77 16.74
N PRO A 217 -30.57 -45.79 16.95
CA PRO A 217 -29.12 -45.99 16.88
C PRO A 217 -28.52 -46.76 18.07
N GLY A 218 -29.31 -47.02 19.12
CA GLY A 218 -28.88 -47.63 20.39
C GLY A 218 -29.22 -49.11 20.55
N THR A 219 -29.37 -49.84 19.44
CA THR A 219 -29.83 -51.23 19.41
C THR A 219 -28.71 -52.23 19.14
N TYR A 220 -28.83 -53.44 19.68
CA TYR A 220 -27.87 -54.55 19.56
C TYR A 220 -26.47 -54.25 20.10
N ASN A 221 -26.37 -54.10 21.42
CA ASN A 221 -25.15 -54.01 22.22
C ASN A 221 -24.56 -52.60 22.38
N TRP A 222 -23.97 -52.33 23.56
CA TRP A 222 -23.41 -51.02 23.94
C TRP A 222 -22.41 -51.22 25.11
N LYS A 223 -21.47 -52.15 24.93
CA LYS A 223 -20.79 -52.83 26.04
C LYS A 223 -19.75 -51.96 26.75
N ALA A 224 -20.04 -51.52 27.97
CA ALA A 224 -19.06 -50.90 28.87
C ALA A 224 -18.18 -51.98 29.56
N PRO A 225 -16.91 -51.70 29.86
CA PRO A 225 -16.00 -52.70 30.43
C PRO A 225 -16.30 -52.98 31.92
N THR A 226 -16.50 -54.26 32.25
CA THR A 226 -16.63 -54.74 33.63
C THR A 226 -15.28 -54.72 34.33
N GLY A 227 -14.91 -53.61 34.98
CA GLY A 227 -13.64 -53.53 35.73
C GLY A 227 -13.43 -52.28 36.59
N THR A 228 -14.02 -51.14 36.24
CA THR A 228 -13.86 -49.86 36.96
C THR A 228 -15.22 -49.30 37.39
N GLY A 229 -15.26 -48.65 38.56
CA GLY A 229 -16.49 -48.11 39.16
C GLY A 229 -17.00 -46.80 38.54
N LEU A 230 -16.94 -46.67 37.21
CA LEU A 230 -17.44 -45.52 36.47
C LEU A 230 -18.61 -45.96 35.58
N SER A 231 -19.77 -45.31 35.76
CA SER A 231 -21.00 -45.64 35.05
C SER A 231 -20.94 -45.22 33.57
N PRO A 232 -21.62 -45.91 32.63
CA PRO A 232 -21.65 -45.57 31.20
C PRO A 232 -22.16 -44.15 30.86
N LEU A 233 -22.75 -43.45 31.85
CA LEU A 233 -23.20 -42.06 31.76
C LEU A 233 -22.18 -41.09 31.15
N LEU A 234 -20.87 -41.33 31.27
CA LEU A 234 -19.85 -40.45 30.65
C LEU A 234 -19.85 -40.51 29.12
N CYS A 235 -20.18 -41.64 28.47
CA CYS A 235 -20.25 -41.67 27.00
C CYS A 235 -21.52 -40.99 26.45
N MET A 236 -22.54 -40.75 27.28
CA MET A 236 -23.63 -39.84 26.92
C MET A 236 -23.25 -38.36 27.05
N ALA A 237 -22.11 -38.03 27.68
CA ALA A 237 -21.63 -36.65 27.77
C ALA A 237 -21.09 -36.12 26.42
N GLU A 238 -20.66 -36.99 25.51
CA GLU A 238 -20.25 -36.60 24.14
C GLU A 238 -21.46 -36.42 23.19
N SER A 239 -22.62 -37.00 23.53
CA SER A 239 -23.91 -36.67 22.90
C SER A 239 -24.60 -35.44 23.51
N SER A 240 -23.97 -34.78 24.48
CA SER A 240 -24.40 -33.48 25.01
C SER A 240 -23.41 -32.38 24.65
N ILE A 241 -23.90 -31.21 24.26
CA ILE A 241 -23.09 -30.03 23.95
C ILE A 241 -22.67 -29.37 25.27
N THR A 242 -21.77 -30.03 26.01
CA THR A 242 -21.23 -29.54 27.29
C THR A 242 -19.78 -29.98 27.54
N CYS A 243 -18.86 -29.47 26.71
CA CYS A 243 -17.55 -29.05 27.21
C CYS A 243 -17.60 -27.60 27.74
N TRP A 244 -18.66 -27.28 28.49
CA TRP A 244 -18.80 -26.05 29.27
C TRP A 244 -18.76 -26.41 30.75
N HIS A 245 -17.75 -25.88 31.45
CA HIS A 245 -17.55 -26.14 32.86
C HIS A 245 -18.40 -25.15 33.67
N GLU A 246 -19.56 -25.58 34.19
CA GLU A 246 -20.31 -24.75 35.15
C GLU A 246 -19.48 -24.57 36.44
N PRO A 247 -19.44 -23.35 37.01
CA PRO A 247 -18.76 -23.10 38.27
C PRO A 247 -19.62 -23.53 39.47
N HIS A 248 -19.05 -24.31 40.38
CA HIS A 248 -19.72 -24.71 41.62
C HIS A 248 -20.17 -23.49 42.46
N MET A 249 -21.48 -23.31 42.61
CA MET A 249 -22.05 -22.57 43.75
C MET A 249 -22.10 -23.49 44.99
N PRO A 250 -21.66 -23.01 46.18
CA PRO A 250 -21.65 -23.83 47.38
C PRO A 250 -23.04 -23.95 48.02
N GLY A 251 -23.42 -25.16 48.42
CA GLY A 251 -24.67 -25.41 49.17
C GLY A 251 -24.57 -24.97 50.63
N GLY A 252 -25.65 -24.39 51.17
CA GLY A 252 -25.70 -23.95 52.57
C GLY A 252 -27.06 -23.43 53.02
N GLY A 253 -27.94 -24.33 53.48
CA GLY A 253 -28.96 -23.97 54.47
C GLY A 253 -28.29 -23.76 55.85
N PRO A 254 -28.93 -23.03 56.80
CA PRO A 254 -30.10 -23.61 57.46
C PRO A 254 -31.17 -22.61 57.99
N HIS A 255 -32.25 -23.19 58.55
CA HIS A 255 -33.20 -22.63 59.54
C HIS A 255 -33.73 -21.18 59.41
N ALA A 256 -35.04 -21.08 59.19
CA ALA A 256 -35.88 -19.97 59.66
C ALA A 256 -36.08 -20.06 61.20
N PRO A 257 -36.62 -19.03 61.93
CA PRO A 257 -37.36 -17.87 61.39
C PRO A 257 -37.15 -16.48 62.06
N THR A 258 -37.83 -15.47 61.47
CA THR A 258 -38.48 -14.29 62.11
C THR A 258 -37.75 -13.00 62.58
N HIS A 259 -38.44 -11.88 62.28
CA HIS A 259 -38.60 -10.61 63.04
C HIS A 259 -37.50 -9.51 63.12
N GLN A 260 -37.67 -8.50 62.23
CA GLN A 260 -38.00 -7.08 62.54
C GLN A 260 -36.98 -6.03 63.09
N LEU A 261 -37.17 -4.80 62.57
CA LEU A 261 -37.06 -3.46 63.20
C LEU A 261 -35.69 -2.82 63.54
N THR A 262 -35.09 -2.18 62.53
CA THR A 262 -34.83 -0.72 62.43
C THR A 262 -34.24 0.12 63.59
N LEU A 263 -33.32 1.04 63.22
CA LEU A 263 -32.82 2.25 63.92
C LEU A 263 -31.83 1.98 65.09
N HIS A 264 -30.85 2.85 65.42
CA HIS A 264 -30.60 4.25 65.05
C HIS A 264 -29.08 4.60 65.11
N HIS A 265 -28.58 5.51 64.25
CA HIS A 265 -27.32 6.32 64.41
C HIS A 265 -25.93 5.60 64.49
N SER A 266 -24.79 6.24 64.17
CA SER A 266 -24.48 7.49 63.42
C SER A 266 -22.99 7.58 62.98
N HIS A 267 -22.70 8.44 61.99
CA HIS A 267 -21.41 9.06 61.57
C HIS A 267 -20.06 8.36 61.87
N SER A 268 -19.16 8.15 60.90
CA SER A 268 -18.61 9.14 59.94
C SER A 268 -17.67 8.44 58.91
N HIS A 269 -17.24 8.99 57.77
CA HIS A 269 -17.41 10.32 57.13
C HIS A 269 -17.43 10.14 55.58
N LEU A 270 -18.29 10.90 54.88
CA LEU A 270 -18.24 11.34 53.44
C LEU A 270 -17.76 10.34 52.34
N ARG A 271 -18.59 9.87 51.39
CA ARG A 271 -19.24 10.56 50.22
C ARG A 271 -18.28 11.05 49.12
N THR A 272 -18.51 10.88 47.79
CA THR A 272 -19.37 9.98 46.95
C THR A 272 -19.03 10.21 45.46
N LEU A 273 -18.97 9.15 44.63
CA LEU A 273 -19.50 8.95 43.24
C LEU A 273 -19.47 10.07 42.15
N PRO A 274 -19.61 9.77 40.82
CA PRO A 274 -19.50 8.48 40.08
C PRO A 274 -18.75 8.53 38.71
N LEU A 275 -18.46 7.33 38.14
CA LEU A 275 -18.43 6.94 36.69
C LEU A 275 -17.51 7.73 35.69
N ALA A 276 -16.85 7.11 34.69
CA ALA A 276 -16.91 5.76 34.12
C ALA A 276 -15.55 5.33 33.50
N GLY A 277 -15.38 4.04 33.17
CA GLY A 277 -14.23 3.54 32.41
C GLY A 277 -13.88 2.07 32.69
N LEU A 278 -14.50 1.13 31.97
CA LEU A 278 -14.10 -0.28 31.97
C LEU A 278 -12.92 -0.51 31.03
N THR A 279 -12.01 -1.42 31.39
CA THR A 279 -10.85 -1.81 30.57
C THR A 279 -10.73 -3.35 30.53
N LEU A 280 -10.03 -3.85 29.51
CA LEU A 280 -10.05 -5.27 29.10
C LEU A 280 -9.47 -6.20 30.17
N GLY A 281 -10.21 -7.26 30.51
CA GLY A 281 -9.67 -8.46 31.15
C GLY A 281 -9.34 -9.51 30.08
N THR A 282 -8.06 -9.76 29.83
CA THR A 282 -7.60 -10.77 28.86
C THR A 282 -7.59 -12.17 29.47
N ALA A 283 -8.54 -13.01 29.07
CA ALA A 283 -8.53 -14.43 29.41
C ALA A 283 -7.46 -15.16 28.58
N ARG A 284 -6.47 -15.74 29.25
CA ARG A 284 -5.35 -16.45 28.62
C ARG A 284 -5.64 -17.95 28.63
N VAL A 285 -5.92 -18.53 27.47
CA VAL A 285 -6.09 -19.99 27.33
C VAL A 285 -4.73 -20.66 27.53
N GLU A 286 -4.59 -21.46 28.57
CA GLU A 286 -3.43 -22.35 28.72
C GLU A 286 -3.66 -23.61 27.89
N LEU A 287 -2.81 -23.83 26.88
CA LEU A 287 -2.88 -25.03 26.06
C LEU A 287 -2.47 -26.26 26.88
N CYS A 288 -3.35 -27.25 26.98
CA CYS A 288 -2.94 -28.64 27.23
C CYS A 288 -2.26 -29.22 25.98
N ALA A 289 -1.08 -28.69 25.64
CA ALA A 289 -0.22 -29.19 24.57
C ALA A 289 0.52 -30.45 25.02
N GLN A 290 -0.20 -31.55 25.19
CA GLN A 290 0.42 -32.89 25.25
C GLN A 290 0.67 -33.40 23.83
N GLY A 291 1.86 -33.97 23.61
CA GLY A 291 2.40 -34.23 22.28
C GLY A 291 1.72 -35.39 21.55
N SER A 292 1.65 -35.29 20.22
CA SER A 292 1.06 -36.31 19.33
C SER A 292 2.00 -37.53 19.14
N ALA A 293 2.39 -38.18 20.24
CA ALA A 293 3.39 -39.26 20.26
C ALA A 293 2.78 -40.65 20.53
N ASP A 294 1.78 -40.77 21.41
CA ASP A 294 1.29 -42.06 21.93
C ASP A 294 -0.13 -42.45 21.45
N LEU A 295 -0.63 -41.86 20.36
CA LEU A 295 -1.91 -42.24 19.73
C LEU A 295 -1.84 -43.53 18.87
N ALA A 296 -0.76 -44.30 19.00
CA ALA A 296 -0.56 -45.58 18.30
C ALA A 296 -1.12 -46.81 19.06
N HIS A 297 -1.65 -46.62 20.28
CA HIS A 297 -2.24 -47.66 21.12
C HIS A 297 -3.60 -47.23 21.69
N LEU A 298 -4.58 -47.01 20.82
CA LEU A 298 -5.96 -47.33 21.21
C LEU A 298 -6.15 -48.86 21.15
N ASP A 299 -6.88 -49.39 22.12
CA ASP A 299 -7.04 -50.82 22.35
C ASP A 299 -8.13 -51.40 21.44
N ASP A 300 -7.78 -52.39 20.60
CA ASP A 300 -8.70 -53.12 19.69
C ASP A 300 -9.62 -54.09 20.48
N GLY A 301 -10.37 -53.53 21.43
CA GLY A 301 -11.33 -54.28 22.23
C GLY A 301 -12.53 -54.74 21.41
N PRO A 302 -13.04 -55.98 21.59
CA PRO A 302 -14.19 -56.50 20.88
C PRO A 302 -15.50 -55.91 21.43
N TYR A 303 -15.76 -54.65 21.10
CA TYR A 303 -17.00 -53.96 21.40
C TYR A 303 -17.97 -54.16 20.24
N GLU A 304 -19.06 -54.87 20.51
CA GLU A 304 -20.22 -54.97 19.64
C GLU A 304 -21.21 -53.85 19.98
N ALA A 305 -21.81 -53.26 18.94
CA ALA A 305 -22.96 -52.37 18.98
C ALA A 305 -23.58 -52.30 17.58
N GLY A 306 -24.89 -52.09 17.48
CA GLY A 306 -25.63 -52.10 16.23
C GLY A 306 -26.27 -50.74 15.89
N GLY A 307 -27.46 -50.83 15.32
CA GLY A 307 -28.32 -49.73 14.92
C GLY A 307 -29.44 -50.25 14.01
N LEU A 308 -30.63 -49.65 14.13
CA LEU A 308 -31.84 -50.06 13.44
C LEU A 308 -32.49 -48.89 12.70
N LEU A 309 -32.99 -49.20 11.50
CA LEU A 309 -33.99 -48.39 10.81
C LEU A 309 -35.32 -49.15 10.83
N PHE A 310 -36.35 -48.52 11.40
CA PHE A 310 -37.74 -48.96 11.28
C PHE A 310 -38.46 -48.12 10.22
N VAL A 311 -39.24 -48.78 9.37
CA VAL A 311 -40.11 -48.15 8.37
C VAL A 311 -41.50 -48.81 8.49
N THR A 312 -42.51 -48.01 8.85
CA THR A 312 -43.90 -48.48 8.95
C THR A 312 -44.81 -47.72 7.98
N ASN A 313 -45.90 -48.35 7.54
CA ASN A 313 -46.96 -47.66 6.82
C ASN A 313 -47.83 -46.90 7.83
N ILE A 314 -48.19 -45.66 7.51
CA ILE A 314 -48.91 -44.73 8.40
C ILE A 314 -50.34 -45.17 8.72
N ASP A 315 -50.95 -46.02 7.88
CA ASP A 315 -52.30 -46.54 8.02
C ASP A 315 -52.30 -48.01 8.52
N SER A 316 -51.17 -48.49 9.08
CA SER A 316 -50.97 -49.88 9.48
C SER A 316 -50.65 -50.04 10.97
N SER A 317 -51.34 -50.97 11.63
CA SER A 317 -51.07 -51.38 13.02
C SER A 317 -49.98 -52.44 13.17
N ASP A 318 -49.28 -52.83 12.09
CA ASP A 318 -48.16 -53.77 12.14
C ASP A 318 -46.83 -53.01 12.28
N PRO A 319 -46.17 -53.04 13.46
CA PRO A 319 -44.95 -52.28 13.70
C PRO A 319 -43.69 -52.86 13.03
N ASP A 320 -43.73 -54.09 12.50
CA ASP A 320 -42.56 -54.81 11.96
C ASP A 320 -42.54 -54.90 10.42
N GLN A 321 -43.32 -54.06 9.73
CA GLN A 321 -43.54 -54.16 8.28
C GLN A 321 -42.26 -54.06 7.42
N LEU A 322 -41.31 -53.18 7.78
CA LEU A 322 -40.00 -53.05 7.12
C LEU A 322 -38.94 -52.64 8.16
N VAL A 323 -37.96 -53.52 8.40
CA VAL A 323 -36.86 -53.27 9.36
C VAL A 323 -35.52 -53.59 8.70
N TYR A 324 -34.51 -52.75 8.93
CA TYR A 324 -33.12 -53.03 8.58
C TYR A 324 -32.21 -53.02 9.81
N LYS A 325 -31.37 -54.05 9.97
CA LYS A 325 -30.32 -54.15 10.98
C LYS A 325 -28.94 -54.26 10.36
N THR A 326 -27.92 -53.75 11.05
CA THR A 326 -26.52 -54.13 10.80
C THR A 326 -26.37 -55.65 10.98
N LEU A 327 -25.62 -56.32 10.09
CA LEU A 327 -25.46 -57.77 10.10
C LEU A 327 -24.13 -58.22 10.72
N ASP A 328 -24.24 -59.21 11.60
CA ASP A 328 -23.12 -59.87 12.27
C ASP A 328 -22.17 -60.53 11.27
N PRO A 329 -20.84 -60.58 11.53
CA PRO A 329 -19.85 -61.15 10.60
C PRO A 329 -20.15 -62.57 10.09
N ALA A 330 -20.88 -63.38 10.84
CA ALA A 330 -21.25 -64.74 10.49
C ALA A 330 -22.51 -64.86 9.59
N ASP A 331 -23.40 -63.86 9.64
CA ASP A 331 -24.69 -63.85 8.90
C ASP A 331 -24.57 -63.18 7.51
N ARG A 332 -23.36 -62.78 7.11
CA ARG A 332 -23.12 -61.99 5.90
C ARG A 332 -23.23 -62.81 4.63
N LEU A 333 -24.15 -62.38 3.76
CA LEU A 333 -24.15 -62.72 2.34
C LEU A 333 -23.42 -61.60 1.57
N PRO A 334 -22.51 -61.92 0.63
CA PRO A 334 -21.78 -60.91 -0.14
C PRO A 334 -22.72 -60.14 -1.07
N GLY A 335 -23.15 -58.95 -0.63
CA GLY A 335 -23.97 -58.01 -1.40
C GLY A 335 -23.13 -56.97 -2.18
N PRO A 336 -23.74 -56.24 -3.13
CA PRO A 336 -23.02 -55.30 -3.99
C PRO A 336 -22.50 -54.04 -3.26
N ALA A 337 -23.12 -53.67 -2.13
CA ALA A 337 -22.79 -52.46 -1.38
C ALA A 337 -21.57 -52.59 -0.44
N GLY A 338 -21.14 -53.81 -0.13
CA GLY A 338 -20.25 -54.07 1.02
C GLY A 338 -20.97 -53.97 2.37
N ASP A 339 -20.25 -54.28 3.45
CA ASP A 339 -20.82 -54.34 4.81
C ASP A 339 -20.71 -53.00 5.54
N LEU A 340 -21.79 -52.56 6.18
CA LEU A 340 -21.72 -51.51 7.20
C LEU A 340 -20.99 -52.04 8.45
N ALA A 341 -20.11 -51.22 9.01
CA ALA A 341 -19.44 -51.53 10.27
C ALA A 341 -20.42 -51.63 11.45
N LEU A 342 -20.04 -52.44 12.46
CA LEU A 342 -20.63 -52.35 13.80
C LEU A 342 -20.28 -50.99 14.45
N ASN A 343 -20.93 -50.68 15.56
CA ASN A 343 -20.72 -49.48 16.39
C ASN A 343 -21.03 -48.17 15.65
N SER A 344 -21.89 -48.25 14.65
CA SER A 344 -22.02 -47.25 13.59
C SER A 344 -23.05 -46.15 13.85
N TYR A 345 -23.93 -46.33 14.83
CA TYR A 345 -25.10 -45.45 15.10
C TYR A 345 -25.99 -45.29 13.87
N LEU A 346 -26.28 -46.41 13.19
CA LEU A 346 -27.17 -46.42 12.03
C LEU A 346 -28.57 -45.93 12.43
N GLY A 347 -29.09 -44.96 11.68
CA GLY A 347 -30.35 -44.29 12.00
C GLY A 347 -30.21 -43.07 12.92
N PHE A 348 -28.99 -42.57 13.16
CA PHE A 348 -28.78 -41.27 13.82
C PHE A 348 -29.42 -40.12 13.02
N SER A 349 -29.37 -40.20 11.69
CA SER A 349 -30.13 -39.37 10.76
C SER A 349 -30.78 -40.26 9.70
N ILE A 350 -31.96 -39.87 9.19
CA ILE A 350 -32.74 -40.64 8.22
C ILE A 350 -33.46 -39.69 7.24
N ASP A 351 -33.59 -40.10 5.99
CA ASP A 351 -34.34 -39.42 4.94
C ASP A 351 -34.82 -40.44 3.88
N SER A 352 -35.60 -40.05 2.87
CA SER A 352 -36.01 -40.97 1.79
C SER A 352 -36.43 -40.26 0.51
N GLY A 353 -36.22 -40.93 -0.62
CA GLY A 353 -36.51 -40.39 -1.96
C GLY A 353 -36.82 -41.47 -2.98
N LYS A 354 -37.66 -41.12 -3.97
CA LYS A 354 -37.63 -41.79 -5.28
C LYS A 354 -36.34 -41.39 -6.01
N GLY A 355 -36.05 -41.94 -7.19
CA GLY A 355 -34.96 -41.45 -8.03
C GLY A 355 -33.55 -41.56 -7.43
N LEU A 356 -33.33 -42.22 -6.29
CA LEU A 356 -32.01 -42.43 -5.70
C LEU A 356 -31.28 -43.60 -6.41
N VAL A 357 -31.87 -44.79 -6.41
CA VAL A 357 -31.30 -45.99 -7.06
C VAL A 357 -32.00 -46.29 -8.40
N ARG A 358 -33.31 -46.02 -8.48
CA ARG A 358 -34.17 -46.22 -9.66
C ARG A 358 -35.24 -45.13 -9.67
N ALA A 359 -35.56 -44.59 -10.84
CA ALA A 359 -36.48 -43.46 -11.01
C ALA A 359 -37.76 -43.53 -10.14
N GLU A 360 -38.54 -44.61 -10.23
CA GLU A 360 -39.86 -44.72 -9.58
C GLU A 360 -39.87 -45.49 -8.24
N GLU A 361 -38.77 -46.13 -7.83
CA GLU A 361 -38.73 -46.90 -6.58
C GLU A 361 -38.28 -46.03 -5.40
N LEU A 362 -39.12 -45.96 -4.36
CA LEU A 362 -38.78 -45.34 -3.09
C LEU A 362 -37.59 -46.07 -2.45
N SER A 363 -36.54 -45.30 -2.17
CA SER A 363 -35.33 -45.73 -1.48
C SER A 363 -35.20 -44.92 -0.18
N PHE A 364 -34.62 -45.53 0.85
CA PHE A 364 -34.48 -44.95 2.18
C PHE A 364 -33.00 -44.71 2.48
N VAL A 365 -32.68 -43.57 3.08
CA VAL A 365 -31.29 -43.16 3.38
C VAL A 365 -31.12 -43.11 4.89
N ALA A 366 -30.07 -43.76 5.40
CA ALA A 366 -29.75 -43.77 6.82
C ALA A 366 -28.29 -43.39 7.06
N GLY A 367 -28.08 -42.38 7.88
CA GLY A 367 -26.77 -41.94 8.35
C GLY A 367 -26.28 -42.79 9.51
N ALA A 368 -24.96 -42.99 9.53
CA ALA A 368 -24.25 -43.84 10.48
C ALA A 368 -22.91 -43.17 10.87
N PRO A 369 -22.94 -42.06 11.63
CA PRO A 369 -21.81 -41.14 11.78
C PRO A 369 -20.60 -41.73 12.54
N ARG A 370 -20.72 -42.89 13.18
CA ARG A 370 -19.60 -43.59 13.83
C ARG A 370 -19.02 -44.74 13.01
N ALA A 371 -19.62 -45.11 11.89
CA ALA A 371 -19.19 -46.25 11.07
C ALA A 371 -17.71 -46.14 10.68
N ASN A 372 -16.94 -47.18 10.98
CA ASN A 372 -15.49 -47.26 10.71
C ASN A 372 -14.70 -46.01 11.20
N HIS A 373 -15.15 -45.40 12.30
CA HIS A 373 -14.62 -44.14 12.87
C HIS A 373 -14.61 -42.92 11.94
N LYS A 374 -15.11 -43.01 10.72
CA LYS A 374 -15.24 -41.89 9.76
C LYS A 374 -16.67 -41.36 9.64
N GLY A 375 -17.63 -42.28 9.82
CA GLY A 375 -19.02 -42.11 9.44
C GLY A 375 -19.31 -42.66 8.04
N ALA A 376 -20.55 -43.10 7.84
CA ALA A 376 -21.06 -43.63 6.58
C ALA A 376 -22.52 -43.24 6.37
N VAL A 377 -23.00 -43.41 5.14
CA VAL A 377 -24.41 -43.30 4.77
C VAL A 377 -24.79 -44.52 3.92
N VAL A 378 -25.94 -45.12 4.22
CA VAL A 378 -26.46 -46.30 3.52
C VAL A 378 -27.71 -45.92 2.75
N ILE A 379 -27.78 -46.29 1.47
CA ILE A 379 -29.02 -46.25 0.68
C ILE A 379 -29.62 -47.66 0.65
N LEU A 380 -30.81 -47.78 1.21
CA LEU A 380 -31.58 -49.01 1.40
C LEU A 380 -32.73 -49.07 0.39
N ARG A 381 -32.91 -50.23 -0.24
CA ARG A 381 -34.02 -50.51 -1.17
C ARG A 381 -34.90 -51.62 -0.61
N LYS A 382 -36.20 -51.60 -0.94
CA LYS A 382 -37.12 -52.71 -0.68
C LYS A 382 -36.88 -53.85 -1.69
N ASP A 383 -36.65 -55.07 -1.20
CA ASP A 383 -36.54 -56.27 -2.05
C ASP A 383 -37.91 -56.89 -2.37
N SER A 384 -37.92 -57.88 -3.27
CA SER A 384 -39.15 -58.58 -3.70
C SER A 384 -39.82 -59.41 -2.59
N ALA A 385 -39.13 -59.63 -1.46
CA ALA A 385 -39.67 -60.27 -0.26
C ALA A 385 -40.16 -59.26 0.79
N SER A 386 -40.23 -57.96 0.43
CA SER A 386 -40.51 -56.85 1.36
C SER A 386 -39.56 -56.78 2.55
N ARG A 387 -38.25 -56.87 2.28
CA ARG A 387 -37.19 -56.59 3.25
C ARG A 387 -36.39 -55.38 2.78
N LEU A 388 -35.81 -54.64 3.72
CA LEU A 388 -34.83 -53.59 3.40
C LEU A 388 -33.45 -54.23 3.17
N VAL A 389 -32.78 -53.86 2.08
CA VAL A 389 -31.44 -54.33 1.72
C VAL A 389 -30.53 -53.16 1.31
N PRO A 390 -29.23 -53.18 1.64
CA PRO A 390 -28.29 -52.13 1.25
C PRO A 390 -27.93 -52.28 -0.23
N GLU A 391 -28.11 -51.20 -1.00
CA GLU A 391 -27.70 -51.13 -2.40
C GLU A 391 -26.47 -50.23 -2.59
N VAL A 392 -26.31 -49.19 -1.76
CA VAL A 392 -25.16 -48.27 -1.79
C VAL A 392 -24.66 -47.98 -0.37
N LEU A 393 -23.33 -47.94 -0.20
CA LEU A 393 -22.65 -47.53 1.01
C LEU A 393 -21.63 -46.43 0.69
N LEU A 394 -21.87 -45.22 1.19
CA LEU A 394 -20.94 -44.09 1.09
C LEU A 394 -20.16 -43.95 2.40
N SER A 395 -18.84 -43.75 2.32
CA SER A 395 -17.95 -43.64 3.50
C SER A 395 -17.29 -42.26 3.56
N GLY A 396 -17.15 -41.72 4.77
CA GLY A 396 -16.49 -40.43 4.99
C GLY A 396 -15.00 -40.42 4.60
N GLU A 397 -14.48 -39.24 4.25
CA GLU A 397 -13.08 -39.05 3.89
C GLU A 397 -12.14 -39.23 5.09
N ARG A 398 -12.41 -38.52 6.20
CA ARG A 398 -11.56 -38.37 7.38
C ARG A 398 -12.06 -39.18 8.57
N LEU A 399 -11.15 -39.49 9.49
CA LEU A 399 -11.51 -39.98 10.82
C LEU A 399 -12.24 -38.89 11.62
N THR A 400 -13.08 -39.32 12.54
CA THR A 400 -13.89 -38.53 13.49
C THR A 400 -14.77 -37.43 12.89
N SER A 401 -14.93 -37.34 11.57
CA SER A 401 -15.67 -36.23 10.94
C SER A 401 -17.19 -36.29 11.13
N GLY A 402 -17.74 -37.43 11.55
CA GLY A 402 -19.18 -37.62 11.75
C GLY A 402 -19.96 -37.64 10.43
N PHE A 403 -19.38 -38.15 9.35
CA PHE A 403 -20.06 -38.19 8.04
C PHE A 403 -21.36 -39.01 8.11
N GLY A 404 -22.49 -38.37 7.82
CA GLY A 404 -23.83 -38.94 8.06
C GLY A 404 -24.49 -38.47 9.36
N TYR A 405 -23.99 -37.40 10.00
CA TYR A 405 -24.65 -36.76 11.13
C TYR A 405 -25.99 -36.14 10.72
N SER A 406 -26.05 -35.53 9.54
CA SER A 406 -27.23 -34.94 8.93
C SER A 406 -27.34 -35.35 7.46
N LEU A 407 -28.56 -35.32 6.93
CA LEU A 407 -28.90 -35.69 5.56
C LEU A 407 -29.90 -34.69 4.98
N ALA A 408 -29.88 -34.53 3.65
CA ALA A 408 -30.98 -33.97 2.88
C ALA A 408 -31.03 -34.63 1.48
N VAL A 409 -32.22 -35.02 1.05
CA VAL A 409 -32.49 -35.75 -0.20
C VAL A 409 -33.40 -34.92 -1.10
N ALA A 410 -32.89 -34.49 -2.27
CA ALA A 410 -33.62 -33.68 -3.25
C ALA A 410 -32.98 -33.78 -4.64
N ASP A 411 -33.76 -33.56 -5.70
CA ASP A 411 -33.25 -33.33 -7.07
C ASP A 411 -32.79 -31.85 -7.15
N LEU A 412 -31.49 -31.59 -7.23
CA LEU A 412 -30.88 -30.24 -7.13
C LEU A 412 -30.48 -29.66 -8.49
N ASN A 413 -30.57 -30.46 -9.56
CA ASN A 413 -30.34 -30.05 -10.94
C ASN A 413 -31.58 -30.18 -11.85
N SER A 414 -32.71 -30.61 -11.28
CA SER A 414 -34.01 -30.81 -11.94
C SER A 414 -33.93 -31.80 -13.12
N ASP A 415 -33.12 -32.86 -13.00
CA ASP A 415 -32.95 -33.88 -14.06
C ASP A 415 -33.86 -35.12 -13.92
N GLY A 416 -34.56 -35.25 -12.79
CA GLY A 416 -35.46 -36.35 -12.47
C GLY A 416 -34.83 -37.47 -11.64
N TRP A 417 -33.52 -37.41 -11.35
CA TRP A 417 -32.87 -38.21 -10.33
C TRP A 417 -32.66 -37.39 -9.06
N THR A 418 -32.62 -38.06 -7.92
CA THR A 418 -32.57 -37.41 -6.62
C THR A 418 -31.16 -37.50 -6.05
N ASP A 419 -30.59 -36.36 -5.71
CA ASP A 419 -29.26 -36.18 -5.15
C ASP A 419 -29.23 -36.43 -3.64
N LEU A 420 -28.02 -36.50 -3.09
CA LEU A 420 -27.80 -36.74 -1.67
C LEU A 420 -26.80 -35.73 -1.09
N VAL A 421 -27.24 -34.97 -0.10
CA VAL A 421 -26.42 -34.04 0.68
C VAL A 421 -26.15 -34.65 2.06
N VAL A 422 -24.87 -34.73 2.45
CA VAL A 422 -24.43 -35.37 3.70
C VAL A 422 -23.60 -34.42 4.55
N GLY A 423 -23.98 -34.22 5.81
CA GLY A 423 -23.21 -33.44 6.77
C GLY A 423 -22.14 -34.25 7.51
N ALA A 424 -21.03 -33.57 7.80
CA ALA A 424 -19.90 -34.03 8.59
C ALA A 424 -19.40 -32.87 9.50
N PRO A 425 -20.18 -32.48 10.54
CA PRO A 425 -19.91 -31.27 11.34
C PRO A 425 -18.59 -31.32 12.12
N TYR A 426 -18.03 -32.49 12.36
CA TYR A 426 -16.77 -32.68 13.07
C TYR A 426 -15.57 -32.85 12.12
N PHE A 427 -15.75 -32.60 10.82
CA PHE A 427 -14.65 -32.49 9.87
C PHE A 427 -13.69 -31.37 10.28
N PHE A 428 -12.38 -31.60 10.17
CA PHE A 428 -11.35 -30.64 10.57
C PHE A 428 -10.11 -30.76 9.66
N GLU A 429 -9.64 -29.63 9.13
CA GLU A 429 -8.50 -29.55 8.20
C GLU A 429 -7.52 -28.46 8.68
N ARG A 430 -6.58 -28.83 9.56
CA ARG A 430 -5.67 -27.88 10.25
C ARG A 430 -4.83 -26.99 9.33
N GLN A 431 -4.56 -27.40 8.08
CA GLN A 431 -3.75 -26.61 7.15
C GLN A 431 -4.54 -25.46 6.49
N GLU A 432 -5.86 -25.58 6.42
CA GLU A 432 -6.76 -24.62 5.76
C GLU A 432 -7.71 -23.92 6.76
N GLU A 433 -7.51 -24.19 8.07
CA GLU A 433 -8.33 -23.70 9.20
C GLU A 433 -9.85 -23.96 9.05
N LEU A 434 -10.20 -25.09 8.43
CA LEU A 434 -11.59 -25.49 8.18
C LEU A 434 -12.18 -26.29 9.34
N GLY A 435 -13.45 -26.02 9.65
CA GLY A 435 -14.27 -26.75 10.62
C GLY A 435 -15.66 -27.05 10.06
N GLY A 436 -16.07 -28.32 10.12
CA GLY A 436 -17.31 -28.80 9.50
C GLY A 436 -17.25 -28.89 7.97
N ALA A 437 -17.97 -29.86 7.41
CA ALA A 437 -18.09 -30.05 5.97
C ALA A 437 -19.46 -30.62 5.59
N VAL A 438 -19.87 -30.34 4.35
CA VAL A 438 -21.03 -30.93 3.67
C VAL A 438 -20.59 -31.48 2.33
N TYR A 439 -21.09 -32.66 1.97
CA TYR A 439 -20.77 -33.37 0.74
C TYR A 439 -22.04 -33.50 -0.10
N VAL A 440 -22.08 -32.84 -1.25
CA VAL A 440 -23.18 -32.92 -2.21
C VAL A 440 -22.82 -33.95 -3.29
N TYR A 441 -23.55 -35.06 -3.33
CA TYR A 441 -23.40 -36.12 -4.33
C TYR A 441 -24.48 -35.98 -5.40
N MET A 442 -24.10 -35.46 -6.58
CA MET A 442 -24.98 -35.40 -7.75
C MET A 442 -25.19 -36.80 -8.34
N ASN A 443 -26.44 -37.20 -8.58
CA ASN A 443 -26.80 -38.57 -8.92
C ASN A 443 -26.68 -38.85 -10.43
N GLN A 444 -25.77 -39.75 -10.80
CA GLN A 444 -25.54 -40.12 -12.21
C GLN A 444 -26.52 -41.21 -12.69
N GLY A 445 -27.81 -40.91 -12.67
CA GLY A 445 -28.85 -41.83 -13.18
C GLY A 445 -29.01 -43.12 -12.37
N GLY A 446 -28.80 -43.06 -11.05
CA GLY A 446 -28.78 -44.21 -10.14
C GLY A 446 -27.40 -44.88 -10.01
N HIS A 447 -26.39 -44.43 -10.75
CA HIS A 447 -25.03 -44.99 -10.69
C HIS A 447 -24.13 -44.23 -9.71
N TRP A 448 -24.11 -44.67 -8.45
CA TRP A 448 -23.30 -44.07 -7.37
C TRP A 448 -21.80 -44.45 -7.42
N ALA A 449 -21.43 -45.46 -8.20
CA ALA A 449 -20.06 -45.96 -8.26
C ALA A 449 -19.12 -44.99 -9.01
N GLY A 450 -18.26 -44.31 -8.26
CA GLY A 450 -17.29 -43.34 -8.79
C GLY A 450 -17.78 -41.88 -8.79
N VAL A 451 -18.95 -41.59 -8.22
CA VAL A 451 -19.44 -40.21 -8.04
C VAL A 451 -18.55 -39.47 -7.03
N SER A 452 -17.87 -38.43 -7.49
CA SER A 452 -17.10 -37.51 -6.63
C SER A 452 -18.02 -36.39 -6.11
N PRO A 453 -18.17 -36.20 -4.78
CA PRO A 453 -19.01 -35.14 -4.23
C PRO A 453 -18.36 -33.76 -4.35
N LEU A 454 -19.19 -32.73 -4.44
CA LEU A 454 -18.79 -31.36 -4.15
C LEU A 454 -18.68 -31.20 -2.62
N ARG A 455 -17.47 -30.88 -2.12
CA ARG A 455 -17.20 -30.62 -0.70
C ARG A 455 -17.35 -29.13 -0.41
N LEU A 456 -18.36 -28.76 0.38
CA LEU A 456 -18.53 -27.43 0.98
C LEU A 456 -17.94 -27.48 2.39
N CYS A 457 -17.14 -26.47 2.77
CA CYS A 457 -16.42 -26.44 4.05
C CYS A 457 -16.80 -25.21 4.88
N GLY A 458 -16.86 -25.36 6.20
CA GLY A 458 -17.05 -24.26 7.13
C GLY A 458 -15.76 -23.66 7.68
N SER A 459 -15.93 -22.56 8.40
CA SER A 459 -14.90 -21.91 9.23
C SER A 459 -14.54 -22.78 10.45
N LEU A 460 -13.36 -22.54 11.03
CA LEU A 460 -12.86 -23.21 12.23
C LEU A 460 -13.92 -23.28 13.34
N ASP A 461 -14.05 -24.45 13.97
CA ASP A 461 -14.97 -24.77 15.08
C ASP A 461 -16.48 -24.53 14.83
N SER A 462 -16.89 -24.11 13.63
CA SER A 462 -18.27 -23.70 13.30
C SER A 462 -19.34 -24.79 13.37
N MET A 463 -18.92 -26.06 13.28
CA MET A 463 -19.76 -27.24 13.04
C MET A 463 -20.67 -27.13 11.80
N PHE A 464 -20.19 -26.47 10.74
CA PHE A 464 -20.88 -26.42 9.44
C PHE A 464 -21.30 -27.80 8.96
N GLY A 465 -22.59 -27.97 8.65
CA GLY A 465 -23.19 -29.25 8.28
C GLY A 465 -23.84 -30.02 9.43
N ILE A 466 -23.92 -29.46 10.64
CA ILE A 466 -24.67 -30.08 11.76
C ILE A 466 -26.17 -30.19 11.46
N SER A 467 -26.70 -29.24 10.69
CA SER A 467 -28.08 -29.23 10.20
C SER A 467 -28.12 -28.96 8.69
N LEU A 468 -29.07 -29.59 8.03
CA LEU A 468 -29.36 -29.46 6.60
C LEU A 468 -30.88 -29.32 6.43
N ALA A 469 -31.30 -28.53 5.44
CA ALA A 469 -32.68 -28.52 4.99
C ALA A 469 -32.77 -28.29 3.48
N VAL A 470 -33.62 -29.06 2.81
CA VAL A 470 -34.12 -28.73 1.47
C VAL A 470 -35.08 -27.55 1.62
N LEU A 471 -34.88 -26.50 0.83
CA LEU A 471 -35.71 -25.30 0.86
C LEU A 471 -36.82 -25.34 -0.19
N GLY A 472 -36.73 -26.25 -1.16
CA GLY A 472 -37.48 -26.16 -2.41
C GLY A 472 -36.89 -25.08 -3.32
N ASP A 473 -37.56 -24.81 -4.43
CA ASP A 473 -37.19 -23.70 -5.32
C ASP A 473 -37.54 -22.36 -4.65
N LEU A 474 -36.56 -21.80 -3.94
CA LEU A 474 -36.73 -20.64 -3.05
C LEU A 474 -36.62 -19.31 -3.81
N ASN A 475 -35.95 -19.26 -4.96
CA ASN A 475 -35.87 -18.06 -5.79
C ASN A 475 -36.86 -18.05 -6.99
N GLN A 476 -37.51 -19.19 -7.28
CA GLN A 476 -38.41 -19.46 -8.42
C GLN A 476 -37.72 -19.47 -9.81
N ASP A 477 -36.50 -20.00 -9.90
CA ASP A 477 -35.74 -20.19 -11.14
C ASP A 477 -35.85 -21.59 -11.78
N GLY A 478 -36.42 -22.56 -11.05
CA GLY A 478 -36.63 -23.94 -11.49
C GLY A 478 -35.75 -25.01 -10.84
N PHE A 479 -34.84 -24.64 -9.93
CA PHE A 479 -33.96 -25.59 -9.22
C PHE A 479 -34.16 -25.53 -7.69
N PRO A 480 -34.27 -26.67 -6.99
CA PRO A 480 -34.36 -26.68 -5.52
C PRO A 480 -33.07 -26.23 -4.81
N ASP A 481 -33.24 -25.38 -3.80
CA ASP A 481 -32.18 -24.79 -2.98
C ASP A 481 -31.97 -25.55 -1.66
N ILE A 482 -30.80 -25.38 -1.04
CA ILE A 482 -30.46 -25.99 0.26
C ILE A 482 -29.94 -24.95 1.28
N ALA A 483 -30.26 -25.19 2.56
CA ALA A 483 -29.67 -24.48 3.69
C ALA A 483 -28.74 -25.41 4.49
N VAL A 484 -27.62 -24.85 4.94
CA VAL A 484 -26.64 -25.49 5.84
C VAL A 484 -26.46 -24.67 7.11
N GLY A 485 -26.62 -25.28 8.27
CA GLY A 485 -26.38 -24.64 9.57
C GLY A 485 -24.93 -24.78 10.05
N ALA A 486 -24.46 -23.72 10.72
CA ALA A 486 -23.15 -23.60 11.36
C ALA A 486 -23.30 -22.79 12.68
N PRO A 487 -23.93 -23.37 13.72
CA PRO A 487 -24.35 -22.64 14.92
C PRO A 487 -23.22 -22.13 15.80
N PHE A 488 -21.97 -22.48 15.52
CA PHE A 488 -20.81 -21.99 16.28
C PHE A 488 -19.89 -21.07 15.45
N ASP A 489 -20.28 -20.68 14.23
CA ASP A 489 -19.63 -19.59 13.50
C ASP A 489 -20.06 -18.23 14.10
N GLY A 490 -19.31 -17.76 15.10
CA GLY A 490 -19.66 -16.58 15.90
C GLY A 490 -20.87 -16.87 16.80
N ASP A 491 -21.91 -16.05 16.71
CA ASP A 491 -23.21 -16.34 17.33
C ASP A 491 -24.07 -17.34 16.50
N GLY A 492 -23.53 -17.87 15.40
CA GLY A 492 -24.11 -18.92 14.58
C GLY A 492 -24.62 -18.40 13.24
N LYS A 493 -24.55 -19.23 12.19
CA LYS A 493 -24.91 -18.86 10.82
C LYS A 493 -25.71 -19.95 10.11
N VAL A 494 -26.49 -19.53 9.12
CA VAL A 494 -27.12 -20.41 8.12
C VAL A 494 -26.74 -19.93 6.73
N PHE A 495 -26.15 -20.82 5.95
CA PHE A 495 -25.71 -20.56 4.58
C PHE A 495 -26.74 -21.12 3.59
N ILE A 496 -27.18 -20.30 2.64
CA ILE A 496 -28.08 -20.73 1.57
C ILE A 496 -27.27 -20.94 0.29
N TYR A 497 -27.45 -22.09 -0.36
CA TYR A 497 -26.80 -22.44 -1.62
C TYR A 497 -27.83 -22.75 -2.69
N HIS A 498 -27.61 -22.24 -3.90
CA HIS A 498 -28.56 -22.43 -5.00
C HIS A 498 -28.38 -23.74 -5.73
N GLY A 499 -29.50 -24.35 -6.13
CA GLY A 499 -29.54 -25.38 -7.17
C GLY A 499 -29.16 -24.81 -8.54
N SER A 500 -28.86 -25.69 -9.50
CA SER A 500 -28.69 -25.31 -10.91
C SER A 500 -28.64 -26.54 -11.81
N SER A 501 -28.83 -26.37 -13.12
CA SER A 501 -28.62 -27.44 -14.13
C SER A 501 -27.23 -28.13 -14.13
N LEU A 502 -26.25 -27.62 -13.37
CA LEU A 502 -24.93 -28.22 -13.17
C LEU A 502 -24.71 -28.77 -11.74
N GLY A 503 -25.77 -28.81 -10.92
CA GLY A 503 -25.72 -29.04 -9.47
C GLY A 503 -25.55 -27.76 -8.67
N VAL A 504 -25.23 -27.92 -7.38
CA VAL A 504 -25.21 -26.81 -6.41
C VAL A 504 -24.10 -25.79 -6.68
N VAL A 505 -24.45 -24.50 -6.65
CA VAL A 505 -23.51 -23.38 -6.75
C VAL A 505 -22.68 -23.30 -5.46
N ALA A 506 -21.39 -23.59 -5.55
CA ALA A 506 -20.49 -23.71 -4.38
C ALA A 506 -20.28 -22.42 -3.56
N LYS A 507 -20.69 -21.26 -4.07
CA LYS A 507 -20.70 -19.98 -3.32
C LYS A 507 -22.10 -19.75 -2.74
N PRO A 508 -22.25 -19.49 -1.43
CA PRO A 508 -23.57 -19.20 -0.85
C PRO A 508 -24.16 -17.90 -1.44
N SER A 509 -25.46 -17.91 -1.68
CA SER A 509 -26.21 -16.77 -2.25
C SER A 509 -26.69 -15.78 -1.20
N GLN A 510 -26.95 -16.26 0.02
CA GLN A 510 -27.23 -15.47 1.22
C GLN A 510 -26.67 -16.20 2.44
N VAL A 511 -26.23 -15.42 3.43
CA VAL A 511 -25.89 -15.90 4.77
C VAL A 511 -26.82 -15.20 5.76
N LEU A 512 -27.44 -15.98 6.64
CA LEU A 512 -28.21 -15.49 7.77
C LEU A 512 -27.32 -15.57 9.00
N GLU A 513 -27.13 -14.45 9.70
CA GLU A 513 -26.20 -14.34 10.83
C GLU A 513 -26.98 -14.15 12.14
N GLY A 514 -26.66 -14.94 13.16
CA GLY A 514 -27.28 -14.89 14.48
C GLY A 514 -27.11 -13.53 15.15
N GLU A 515 -25.95 -12.88 14.99
CA GLU A 515 -25.69 -11.53 15.48
C GLU A 515 -26.68 -10.50 14.91
N ALA A 516 -27.02 -10.60 13.61
CA ALA A 516 -27.95 -9.68 12.95
C ALA A 516 -29.41 -9.81 13.44
N VAL A 517 -29.76 -10.95 14.07
CA VAL A 517 -31.07 -11.18 14.73
C VAL A 517 -30.97 -11.27 16.26
N GLY A 518 -29.79 -10.99 16.83
CA GLY A 518 -29.55 -10.99 18.29
C GLY A 518 -29.62 -12.37 18.97
N ILE A 519 -29.39 -13.46 18.23
CA ILE A 519 -29.55 -14.85 18.72
C ILE A 519 -28.24 -15.62 18.60
N LYS A 520 -27.86 -16.31 19.68
CA LYS A 520 -26.69 -17.20 19.76
C LYS A 520 -27.04 -18.61 19.33
N SER A 521 -26.04 -19.43 18.97
CA SER A 521 -26.24 -20.84 18.53
C SER A 521 -27.25 -20.99 17.38
N PHE A 522 -27.33 -19.97 16.53
CA PHE A 522 -28.31 -19.84 15.46
C PHE A 522 -27.99 -20.77 14.29
N GLY A 523 -28.97 -21.58 13.84
CA GLY A 523 -28.76 -22.59 12.80
C GLY A 523 -28.59 -24.02 13.31
N TYR A 524 -28.87 -24.28 14.60
CA TYR A 524 -28.78 -25.62 15.16
C TYR A 524 -29.80 -26.60 14.56
N SER A 525 -31.00 -26.12 14.22
CA SER A 525 -32.00 -26.88 13.48
C SER A 525 -32.66 -26.04 12.39
N LEU A 526 -33.16 -26.69 11.33
CA LEU A 526 -33.68 -26.04 10.12
C LEU A 526 -34.94 -26.75 9.62
N SER A 527 -35.87 -25.98 9.05
CA SER A 527 -37.01 -26.49 8.27
C SER A 527 -37.35 -25.50 7.16
N GLY A 528 -37.18 -25.91 5.90
CA GLY A 528 -37.62 -25.17 4.71
C GLY A 528 -38.75 -25.88 3.96
N GLY A 529 -38.90 -25.59 2.67
CA GLY A 529 -39.74 -26.38 1.75
C GLY A 529 -41.24 -26.09 1.78
N LEU A 530 -41.71 -25.13 2.59
CA LEU A 530 -43.13 -24.84 2.74
C LEU A 530 -43.43 -23.34 2.82
N ASP A 531 -44.25 -22.87 1.89
CA ASP A 531 -44.96 -21.58 1.93
C ASP A 531 -45.97 -21.58 3.09
N VAL A 532 -45.71 -20.79 4.14
CA VAL A 532 -46.62 -20.66 5.31
C VAL A 532 -47.41 -19.37 5.34
N ASP A 533 -47.02 -18.31 4.63
CA ASP A 533 -47.76 -17.03 4.59
C ASP A 533 -48.70 -16.85 3.38
N GLY A 534 -48.55 -17.68 2.35
CA GLY A 534 -49.39 -17.73 1.14
C GLY A 534 -48.80 -17.01 -0.08
N ASN A 535 -47.55 -16.53 -0.02
CA ASN A 535 -46.92 -15.78 -1.12
C ASN A 535 -46.44 -16.65 -2.31
N HIS A 536 -46.50 -17.98 -2.18
CA HIS A 536 -46.08 -19.02 -3.15
C HIS A 536 -44.55 -19.28 -3.25
N TYR A 537 -43.71 -18.58 -2.47
CA TYR A 537 -42.30 -18.94 -2.27
C TYR A 537 -42.18 -19.70 -0.93
N PRO A 538 -41.31 -20.73 -0.82
CA PRO A 538 -41.15 -21.48 0.42
C PRO A 538 -40.44 -20.63 1.49
N ASP A 539 -40.85 -20.76 2.75
CA ASP A 539 -40.24 -20.03 3.87
C ASP A 539 -39.18 -20.90 4.60
N LEU A 540 -38.35 -20.28 5.45
CA LEU A 540 -37.31 -20.97 6.24
C LEU A 540 -37.44 -20.67 7.74
N LEU A 541 -37.69 -21.73 8.53
CA LEU A 541 -37.66 -21.69 9.99
C LEU A 541 -36.30 -22.20 10.51
N VAL A 542 -35.64 -21.38 11.33
CA VAL A 542 -34.35 -21.67 11.95
C VAL A 542 -34.51 -21.78 13.46
N GLY A 543 -34.00 -22.87 14.05
CA GLY A 543 -33.93 -23.07 15.50
C GLY A 543 -32.54 -22.77 16.08
N SER A 544 -32.53 -22.44 17.37
CA SER A 544 -31.34 -22.17 18.18
C SER A 544 -31.36 -23.02 19.46
N LEU A 545 -30.19 -23.21 20.08
CA LEU A 545 -30.06 -23.74 21.44
C LEU A 545 -30.34 -22.69 22.54
N ALA A 546 -30.35 -21.41 22.20
CA ALA A 546 -30.63 -20.28 23.09
C ALA A 546 -32.15 -19.98 23.16
N ASP A 547 -32.94 -21.02 23.43
CA ASP A 547 -34.40 -21.00 23.65
C ASP A 547 -35.21 -20.16 22.64
N THR A 548 -34.81 -20.16 21.36
CA THR A 548 -35.39 -19.32 20.30
C THR A 548 -35.56 -20.04 18.96
N ALA A 549 -36.57 -19.62 18.20
CA ALA A 549 -36.77 -19.96 16.80
C ALA A 549 -37.12 -18.70 15.98
N VAL A 550 -36.72 -18.66 14.71
CA VAL A 550 -36.94 -17.52 13.80
C VAL A 550 -37.44 -18.00 12.44
N LEU A 551 -38.56 -17.45 11.98
CA LEU A 551 -39.03 -17.61 10.61
C LEU A 551 -38.52 -16.46 9.73
N PHE A 552 -37.77 -16.81 8.69
CA PHE A 552 -37.46 -15.93 7.57
C PHE A 552 -38.45 -16.20 6.45
N ARG A 553 -39.13 -15.16 5.97
CA ARG A 553 -40.10 -15.28 4.88
C ARG A 553 -39.47 -14.93 3.55
N ALA A 554 -39.82 -15.65 2.50
CA ALA A 554 -39.26 -15.44 1.17
C ALA A 554 -39.87 -14.19 0.50
N ARG A 555 -39.03 -13.43 -0.21
CA ARG A 555 -39.44 -12.25 -0.97
C ARG A 555 -39.71 -12.64 -2.43
N PRO A 556 -40.84 -12.23 -3.02
CA PRO A 556 -41.09 -12.46 -4.43
C PRO A 556 -40.01 -11.82 -5.32
N VAL A 557 -39.48 -12.61 -6.26
CA VAL A 557 -38.35 -12.24 -7.11
C VAL A 557 -38.85 -11.60 -8.41
N LEU A 558 -38.33 -10.42 -8.73
CA LEU A 558 -38.63 -9.67 -9.95
C LEU A 558 -37.49 -9.83 -10.96
N HIS A 559 -37.81 -10.43 -12.10
CA HIS A 559 -36.95 -10.47 -13.27
C HIS A 559 -37.26 -9.25 -14.12
N VAL A 560 -36.29 -8.34 -14.28
CA VAL A 560 -36.47 -7.07 -15.01
C VAL A 560 -35.77 -7.18 -16.36
N SER A 561 -36.52 -6.85 -17.41
CA SER A 561 -36.03 -6.77 -18.79
C SER A 561 -36.01 -5.32 -19.27
N HIS A 562 -34.81 -4.79 -19.49
CA HIS A 562 -34.55 -3.46 -20.02
C HIS A 562 -34.14 -3.48 -21.49
N LYS A 563 -34.44 -2.40 -22.21
CA LYS A 563 -33.96 -2.14 -23.57
C LYS A 563 -33.55 -0.68 -23.71
N VAL A 564 -32.27 -0.43 -23.95
CA VAL A 564 -31.75 0.88 -24.35
C VAL A 564 -31.83 0.97 -25.88
N SER A 565 -32.24 2.13 -26.39
CA SER A 565 -32.26 2.46 -27.82
C SER A 565 -31.76 3.88 -28.05
N ILE A 566 -30.93 4.04 -29.08
CA ILE A 566 -30.09 5.22 -29.31
C ILE A 566 -30.32 5.71 -30.74
N LEU A 567 -30.56 7.01 -30.92
CA LEU A 567 -30.78 7.63 -32.23
C LEU A 567 -30.11 9.02 -32.31
N PRO A 568 -29.20 9.28 -33.26
CA PRO A 568 -28.62 8.35 -34.24
C PRO A 568 -27.68 7.32 -33.57
N PRO A 569 -27.42 6.17 -34.22
CA PRO A 569 -26.52 5.14 -33.68
C PRO A 569 -25.03 5.52 -33.74
N THR A 570 -24.68 6.55 -34.52
CA THR A 570 -23.32 7.07 -34.68
C THR A 570 -23.31 8.59 -34.68
N ILE A 571 -22.30 9.19 -34.07
CA ILE A 571 -22.12 10.65 -33.97
C ILE A 571 -21.39 11.14 -35.23
N ASP A 572 -22.12 11.81 -36.11
CA ASP A 572 -21.56 12.63 -37.17
C ASP A 572 -21.39 14.07 -36.66
N LEU A 573 -20.21 14.66 -36.84
CA LEU A 573 -19.87 16.01 -36.40
C LEU A 573 -20.10 17.07 -37.50
N GLU A 574 -20.25 16.67 -38.76
CA GLU A 574 -20.52 17.56 -39.88
C GLU A 574 -22.04 17.83 -40.07
N GLN A 575 -22.89 17.00 -39.45
CA GLN A 575 -24.36 17.08 -39.52
C GLN A 575 -24.98 17.37 -38.13
N PRO A 576 -24.86 18.60 -37.60
CA PRO A 576 -25.48 18.97 -36.33
C PRO A 576 -27.01 18.89 -36.38
N ASN A 577 -27.60 18.10 -35.49
CA ASN A 577 -29.03 17.79 -35.44
C ASN A 577 -29.76 18.38 -34.22
N CYS A 578 -29.08 19.04 -33.28
CA CYS A 578 -29.75 19.79 -32.22
C CYS A 578 -30.49 21.02 -32.79
N ALA A 579 -31.63 21.38 -32.17
CA ALA A 579 -32.42 22.57 -32.52
C ALA A 579 -31.68 23.93 -32.39
N GLY A 580 -30.44 23.94 -31.91
CA GLY A 580 -29.53 25.10 -31.85
C GLY A 580 -28.56 25.24 -33.03
N GLY A 581 -28.60 24.35 -34.03
CA GLY A 581 -27.91 24.52 -35.32
C GLY A 581 -26.40 24.22 -35.37
N HIS A 582 -25.71 24.06 -34.24
CA HIS A 582 -24.25 23.83 -34.19
C HIS A 582 -23.80 22.65 -33.30
N LEU A 583 -24.74 21.87 -32.76
CA LEU A 583 -24.46 20.79 -31.80
C LEU A 583 -25.10 19.47 -32.23
N VAL A 584 -24.54 18.37 -31.75
CA VAL A 584 -25.08 17.02 -31.93
C VAL A 584 -25.87 16.59 -30.69
N CYS A 585 -27.10 16.14 -30.92
CA CYS A 585 -28.05 15.63 -29.94
C CYS A 585 -28.31 14.15 -30.24
N ILE A 586 -28.41 13.34 -29.18
CA ILE A 586 -28.63 11.90 -29.26
C ILE A 586 -29.82 11.57 -28.36
N ASP A 587 -30.88 11.04 -28.96
CA ASP A 587 -32.05 10.57 -28.24
C ASP A 587 -31.77 9.20 -27.62
N LEU A 588 -32.01 9.10 -26.31
CA LEU A 588 -31.86 7.89 -25.52
C LEU A 588 -33.23 7.48 -24.96
N ARG A 589 -33.78 6.39 -25.51
CA ARG A 589 -35.01 5.77 -25.04
C ARG A 589 -34.69 4.49 -24.29
N VAL A 590 -35.04 4.45 -23.01
CA VAL A 590 -34.88 3.28 -22.13
C VAL A 590 -36.26 2.73 -21.79
N CYS A 591 -36.53 1.48 -22.18
CA CYS A 591 -37.77 0.78 -21.87
C CYS A 591 -37.54 -0.30 -20.82
N PHE A 592 -38.44 -0.42 -19.85
CA PHE A 592 -38.45 -1.47 -18.83
C PHE A 592 -39.74 -2.29 -18.89
N SER A 593 -39.65 -3.56 -18.50
CA SER A 593 -40.75 -4.48 -18.25
C SER A 593 -40.31 -5.49 -17.20
N TYR A 594 -41.23 -6.05 -16.41
CA TYR A 594 -40.90 -7.03 -15.36
C TYR A 594 -41.74 -8.30 -15.45
N SER A 595 -41.25 -9.38 -14.86
CA SER A 595 -41.97 -10.64 -14.65
C SER A 595 -41.60 -11.28 -13.31
N ALA A 596 -42.48 -12.14 -12.79
CA ALA A 596 -42.30 -12.83 -11.50
C ALA A 596 -43.11 -14.14 -11.47
N SER A 597 -42.67 -15.11 -10.68
CA SER A 597 -43.51 -16.26 -10.30
C SER A 597 -44.37 -15.91 -9.08
N PRO A 598 -45.60 -16.44 -8.95
CA PRO A 598 -46.47 -16.94 -10.02
C PRO A 598 -47.01 -15.78 -10.88
N SER A 599 -47.60 -16.08 -12.04
CA SER A 599 -48.17 -15.04 -12.94
C SER A 599 -49.37 -14.26 -12.37
N SER A 600 -49.92 -14.67 -11.23
CA SER A 600 -50.92 -13.92 -10.45
C SER A 600 -50.30 -12.82 -9.58
N TYR A 601 -49.00 -12.90 -9.27
CA TYR A 601 -48.28 -11.88 -8.51
C TYR A 601 -47.94 -10.69 -9.41
N SER A 602 -48.86 -9.72 -9.47
CA SER A 602 -48.77 -8.54 -10.33
C SER A 602 -48.88 -7.23 -9.53
N PRO A 603 -47.92 -6.91 -8.64
CA PRO A 603 -47.90 -5.64 -7.91
C PRO A 603 -47.61 -4.44 -8.84
N VAL A 604 -47.91 -3.23 -8.36
CA VAL A 604 -47.37 -2.01 -8.98
C VAL A 604 -45.92 -1.85 -8.53
N VAL A 605 -45.00 -1.81 -9.50
CA VAL A 605 -43.54 -1.74 -9.29
C VAL A 605 -43.04 -0.38 -9.74
N ALA A 606 -42.27 0.30 -8.87
CA ALA A 606 -41.55 1.52 -9.21
C ALA A 606 -40.06 1.23 -9.34
N LEU A 607 -39.49 1.50 -10.50
CA LEU A 607 -38.05 1.39 -10.76
C LEU A 607 -37.46 2.80 -10.90
N ASP A 608 -36.51 3.13 -10.02
CA ASP A 608 -35.69 4.33 -10.15
C ASP A 608 -34.44 3.98 -10.96
N TYR A 609 -34.19 4.73 -12.04
CA TYR A 609 -33.07 4.50 -12.95
C TYR A 609 -32.22 5.76 -13.13
N VAL A 610 -30.93 5.55 -13.42
CA VAL A 610 -29.96 6.61 -13.71
C VAL A 610 -29.22 6.25 -14.99
N LEU A 611 -29.09 7.22 -15.89
CA LEU A 611 -28.19 7.17 -17.04
C LEU A 611 -26.96 8.03 -16.76
N ASP A 612 -25.77 7.44 -16.85
CA ASP A 612 -24.48 8.10 -16.65
C ASP A 612 -23.72 8.20 -17.98
N GLY A 613 -23.34 9.42 -18.37
CA GLY A 613 -22.72 9.72 -19.67
C GLY A 613 -21.20 9.82 -19.63
N ASP A 614 -20.56 9.13 -20.58
CA ASP A 614 -19.10 9.06 -20.77
C ASP A 614 -18.36 8.39 -19.60
N THR A 615 -18.96 7.31 -19.06
CA THR A 615 -18.54 6.65 -17.81
C THR A 615 -17.07 6.23 -17.83
N ASP A 616 -16.64 5.53 -18.89
CA ASP A 616 -15.25 5.08 -19.08
C ASP A 616 -14.23 6.24 -19.16
N ARG A 617 -14.66 7.46 -19.52
CA ARG A 617 -13.81 8.66 -19.51
C ARG A 617 -13.71 9.23 -18.08
N ARG A 618 -14.84 9.31 -17.37
CA ARG A 618 -14.91 9.77 -15.97
C ARG A 618 -14.15 8.87 -15.00
N LEU A 619 -14.16 7.55 -15.20
CA LEU A 619 -13.39 6.58 -14.41
C LEU A 619 -11.86 6.78 -14.53
N ARG A 620 -11.39 7.44 -15.60
CA ARG A 620 -9.99 7.86 -15.79
C ARG A 620 -9.72 9.29 -15.30
N GLY A 621 -10.61 9.87 -14.50
CA GLY A 621 -10.50 11.23 -13.96
C GLY A 621 -10.71 12.35 -14.97
N GLN A 622 -11.10 12.04 -16.22
CA GLN A 622 -11.27 13.02 -17.28
C GLN A 622 -12.68 13.61 -17.32
N VAL A 623 -12.81 14.85 -17.77
CA VAL A 623 -14.12 15.50 -17.95
C VAL A 623 -14.96 14.78 -19.02
N PRO A 624 -16.28 14.55 -18.79
CA PRO A 624 -17.17 13.91 -19.75
C PRO A 624 -17.42 14.82 -20.95
N ARG A 625 -17.55 14.25 -22.15
CA ARG A 625 -17.77 14.96 -23.42
C ARG A 625 -19.24 15.36 -23.68
N VAL A 626 -20.16 15.01 -22.80
CA VAL A 626 -21.61 15.13 -22.99
C VAL A 626 -22.31 15.75 -21.80
N THR A 627 -23.54 16.23 -22.02
CA THR A 627 -24.46 16.70 -20.97
C THR A 627 -25.90 16.32 -21.28
N PHE A 628 -26.67 15.87 -20.29
CA PHE A 628 -28.10 15.62 -20.46
C PHE A 628 -28.90 16.92 -20.43
N LEU A 629 -29.80 17.09 -21.41
CA LEU A 629 -30.71 18.24 -21.49
C LEU A 629 -31.94 18.03 -20.60
N SER A 630 -32.52 16.82 -20.66
CA SER A 630 -33.67 16.40 -19.85
C SER A 630 -33.20 15.69 -18.58
N ARG A 631 -32.59 16.46 -17.66
CA ARG A 631 -32.13 16.00 -16.34
C ARG A 631 -33.00 16.55 -15.20
N SER A 632 -33.02 15.87 -14.07
CA SER A 632 -33.56 16.40 -12.81
C SER A 632 -32.73 17.61 -12.34
N PRO A 633 -33.31 18.59 -11.60
CA PRO A 633 -32.55 19.74 -11.09
C PRO A 633 -31.32 19.35 -10.26
N ASP A 634 -31.45 18.26 -9.48
CA ASP A 634 -30.44 17.73 -8.57
C ASP A 634 -29.38 16.84 -9.26
N ASP A 635 -29.63 16.36 -10.48
CA ASP A 635 -28.68 15.52 -11.22
C ASP A 635 -27.44 16.34 -11.63
N PRO A 636 -26.21 15.81 -11.54
CA PRO A 636 -25.07 16.46 -12.17
C PRO A 636 -25.22 16.45 -13.70
N LYS A 637 -24.62 17.42 -14.41
CA LYS A 637 -24.82 17.63 -15.87
C LYS A 637 -24.61 16.38 -16.76
N HIS A 638 -23.83 15.41 -16.30
CA HIS A 638 -23.48 14.17 -17.01
C HIS A 638 -24.32 12.95 -16.59
N GLN A 639 -25.38 13.16 -15.80
CA GLN A 639 -26.38 12.14 -15.47
C GLN A 639 -27.79 12.63 -15.79
N ALA A 640 -28.72 11.70 -15.95
CA ALA A 640 -30.16 11.93 -15.87
C ALA A 640 -30.81 10.80 -15.07
N SER A 641 -31.59 11.14 -14.05
CA SER A 641 -32.39 10.20 -13.27
C SER A 641 -33.88 10.21 -13.69
N GLY A 642 -34.58 9.13 -13.40
CA GLY A 642 -36.02 9.03 -13.63
C GLY A 642 -36.66 7.83 -12.93
N THR A 643 -37.99 7.83 -12.82
CA THR A 643 -38.78 6.75 -12.20
C THR A 643 -39.79 6.19 -13.19
N VAL A 644 -39.83 4.86 -13.34
CA VAL A 644 -40.79 4.14 -14.19
C VAL A 644 -41.76 3.33 -13.33
N TRP A 645 -43.06 3.49 -13.59
CA TRP A 645 -44.15 2.83 -12.87
C TRP A 645 -44.78 1.72 -13.72
N LEU A 646 -44.43 0.48 -13.44
CA LEU A 646 -44.95 -0.72 -14.10
C LEU A 646 -46.18 -1.20 -13.31
N LYS A 647 -47.37 -1.23 -13.92
CA LYS A 647 -48.62 -1.52 -13.18
C LYS A 647 -48.92 -3.00 -13.10
N HIS A 648 -48.57 -3.73 -14.15
CA HIS A 648 -48.77 -5.17 -14.28
C HIS A 648 -47.49 -5.89 -14.74
N GLN A 649 -47.42 -7.20 -14.51
CA GLN A 649 -46.41 -8.03 -15.16
C GLN A 649 -46.45 -7.85 -16.68
N ARG A 650 -45.27 -7.77 -17.29
CA ARG A 650 -45.05 -7.62 -18.75
C ARG A 650 -45.57 -6.30 -19.36
N ASP A 651 -46.03 -5.34 -18.55
CA ASP A 651 -46.17 -3.95 -19.01
C ASP A 651 -44.80 -3.44 -19.49
N GLN A 652 -44.75 -2.84 -20.69
CA GLN A 652 -43.57 -2.12 -21.16
C GLN A 652 -43.79 -0.61 -21.05
N VAL A 653 -42.94 0.07 -20.28
CA VAL A 653 -42.96 1.52 -20.10
C VAL A 653 -41.56 2.07 -20.34
N CYS A 654 -41.47 3.21 -21.04
CA CYS A 654 -40.20 3.81 -21.43
C CYS A 654 -40.03 5.23 -20.89
N GLY A 655 -38.79 5.58 -20.55
CA GLY A 655 -38.33 6.95 -20.35
C GLY A 655 -37.48 7.40 -21.53
N ASP A 656 -37.72 8.63 -21.99
CA ASP A 656 -36.96 9.28 -23.07
C ASP A 656 -36.15 10.44 -22.47
N THR A 657 -34.86 10.52 -22.83
CA THR A 657 -34.00 11.67 -22.50
C THR A 657 -33.07 12.01 -23.66
N MET A 658 -32.58 13.25 -23.73
CA MET A 658 -31.73 13.74 -24.80
C MET A 658 -30.34 14.09 -24.28
N LEU A 659 -29.32 13.47 -24.86
CA LEU A 659 -27.92 13.66 -24.57
C LEU A 659 -27.29 14.62 -25.60
N GLN A 660 -26.70 15.71 -25.14
CA GLN A 660 -26.04 16.69 -25.99
C GLN A 660 -24.51 16.51 -25.93
N LEU A 661 -23.85 16.55 -27.08
CA LEU A 661 -22.39 16.63 -27.18
C LEU A 661 -21.92 18.05 -26.84
N GLN A 662 -20.85 18.18 -26.05
CA GLN A 662 -20.25 19.47 -25.72
C GLN A 662 -19.50 20.08 -26.91
N GLU A 663 -19.28 21.39 -26.87
CA GLU A 663 -18.44 22.09 -27.84
C GLU A 663 -16.96 21.68 -27.70
N ASN A 664 -16.22 21.70 -28.81
CA ASN A 664 -14.75 21.52 -28.84
C ASN A 664 -14.23 20.18 -28.28
N VAL A 665 -14.99 19.09 -28.44
CA VAL A 665 -14.53 17.73 -28.09
C VAL A 665 -13.23 17.36 -28.81
N LYS A 666 -12.17 17.07 -28.02
CA LYS A 666 -10.88 16.61 -28.51
C LYS A 666 -10.87 15.11 -28.86
N ASP A 667 -11.28 14.23 -27.95
CA ASP A 667 -11.32 12.77 -28.18
C ASP A 667 -12.54 12.41 -29.05
N LYS A 668 -12.27 12.28 -30.35
CA LYS A 668 -13.23 11.95 -31.43
C LYS A 668 -13.15 10.49 -31.89
N LEU A 669 -12.33 9.64 -31.25
CA LEU A 669 -12.21 8.22 -31.64
C LEU A 669 -12.86 7.26 -30.64
N ARG A 670 -12.70 7.49 -29.33
CA ARG A 670 -13.25 6.58 -28.33
C ARG A 670 -14.75 6.77 -28.24
N ALA A 671 -15.50 5.66 -28.20
CA ALA A 671 -16.95 5.71 -28.03
C ALA A 671 -17.36 6.52 -26.80
N ILE A 672 -18.53 7.14 -26.84
CA ILE A 672 -19.18 7.69 -25.65
C ILE A 672 -19.94 6.55 -25.01
N VAL A 673 -19.54 6.19 -23.80
CA VAL A 673 -20.15 5.08 -23.06
C VAL A 673 -21.27 5.63 -22.19
N VAL A 674 -22.49 5.16 -22.41
CA VAL A 674 -23.65 5.45 -21.56
C VAL A 674 -23.94 4.22 -20.72
N THR A 675 -23.87 4.37 -19.41
CA THR A 675 -24.20 3.31 -18.45
C THR A 675 -25.58 3.58 -17.88
N LEU A 676 -26.52 2.67 -18.12
CA LEU A 676 -27.77 2.59 -17.38
C LEU A 676 -27.53 1.84 -16.07
N SER A 677 -28.09 2.32 -14.97
CA SER A 677 -28.30 1.57 -13.73
C SER A 677 -29.75 1.71 -13.28
N TYR A 678 -30.31 0.69 -12.62
CA TYR A 678 -31.66 0.75 -12.07
C TYR A 678 -31.76 0.09 -10.69
N SER A 679 -32.77 0.49 -9.92
CA SER A 679 -33.04 0.02 -8.57
C SER A 679 -34.54 -0.05 -8.30
N LEU A 680 -34.94 -0.92 -7.38
CA LEU A 680 -36.33 -1.06 -6.95
C LEU A 680 -36.63 -0.03 -5.86
N GLN A 681 -37.58 0.88 -6.10
CA GLN A 681 -38.02 1.83 -5.09
C GLN A 681 -38.78 1.10 -3.98
N THR A 682 -38.17 0.94 -2.81
CA THR A 682 -38.78 0.21 -1.69
C THR A 682 -40.00 0.98 -1.16
N PRO A 683 -41.23 0.41 -1.21
CA PRO A 683 -42.39 1.09 -0.69
C PRO A 683 -42.25 1.24 0.83
N ARG A 684 -42.47 2.46 1.35
CA ARG A 684 -42.52 2.69 2.80
C ARG A 684 -43.72 1.96 3.40
N LEU A 685 -43.50 0.74 3.87
CA LEU A 685 -44.49 -0.09 4.55
C LEU A 685 -45.13 0.73 5.69
N ARG A 686 -46.41 1.06 5.54
CA ARG A 686 -47.20 1.65 6.63
C ARG A 686 -47.29 0.60 7.73
N ARG A 687 -46.84 0.94 8.94
CA ARG A 687 -47.19 0.18 10.16
C ARG A 687 -48.72 0.01 10.18
N GLN A 688 -49.18 -1.23 10.06
CA GLN A 688 -50.60 -1.56 10.19
C GLN A 688 -51.04 -1.35 11.65
N ALA A 689 -52.34 -1.15 11.84
CA ALA A 689 -52.92 -1.09 13.18
C ALA A 689 -52.90 -2.49 13.83
N PRO A 690 -52.78 -2.60 15.16
CA PRO A 690 -52.86 -3.89 15.85
C PRO A 690 -54.16 -4.63 15.49
N GLY A 691 -54.05 -5.92 15.17
CA GLY A 691 -55.20 -6.77 14.82
C GLY A 691 -55.46 -6.98 13.31
N GLN A 692 -54.59 -6.49 12.43
CA GLN A 692 -54.48 -7.02 11.06
C GLN A 692 -53.33 -8.04 10.97
N GLY A 693 -53.39 -8.94 9.98
CA GLY A 693 -52.42 -10.04 9.81
C GLY A 693 -51.01 -9.57 9.43
N LEU A 694 -50.11 -10.54 9.18
CA LEU A 694 -48.70 -10.28 8.89
C LEU A 694 -48.51 -9.23 7.78
N PRO A 695 -47.49 -8.35 7.90
CA PRO A 695 -47.19 -7.38 6.87
C PRO A 695 -46.73 -8.10 5.59
N PRO A 696 -47.22 -7.66 4.41
CA PRO A 696 -46.82 -8.24 3.13
C PRO A 696 -45.33 -7.96 2.87
N VAL A 697 -44.60 -9.00 2.46
CA VAL A 697 -43.16 -8.89 2.20
C VAL A 697 -42.91 -8.08 0.93
N ALA A 698 -41.94 -7.17 0.97
CA ALA A 698 -41.58 -6.37 -0.20
C ALA A 698 -40.77 -7.21 -1.21
N PRO A 699 -41.07 -7.15 -2.52
CA PRO A 699 -40.35 -7.92 -3.53
C PRO A 699 -38.87 -7.49 -3.64
N ILE A 700 -38.08 -8.26 -4.38
CA ILE A 700 -36.65 -8.00 -4.63
C ILE A 700 -36.32 -8.16 -6.12
N LEU A 701 -35.25 -7.50 -6.59
CA LEU A 701 -34.69 -7.76 -7.92
C LEU A 701 -33.89 -9.07 -7.90
N ASN A 702 -33.94 -9.85 -8.98
CA ASN A 702 -33.14 -11.06 -9.12
C ASN A 702 -31.63 -10.72 -9.09
N ALA A 703 -30.91 -11.22 -8.08
CA ALA A 703 -29.48 -10.94 -7.87
C ALA A 703 -28.55 -11.48 -8.98
N HIS A 704 -29.00 -12.47 -9.76
CA HIS A 704 -28.27 -13.00 -10.91
C HIS A 704 -28.44 -12.15 -12.19
N GLN A 705 -29.38 -11.20 -12.20
CA GLN A 705 -29.57 -10.27 -13.31
C GLN A 705 -28.82 -8.95 -13.03
N PRO A 706 -27.88 -8.52 -13.89
CA PRO A 706 -27.16 -7.28 -13.66
C PRO A 706 -28.08 -6.08 -13.76
N SER A 707 -28.20 -5.31 -12.68
CA SER A 707 -28.97 -4.05 -12.62
C SER A 707 -28.32 -2.88 -13.39
N THR A 708 -27.32 -3.18 -14.23
CA THR A 708 -26.56 -2.20 -15.01
C THR A 708 -26.40 -2.67 -16.45
N GLN A 709 -26.45 -1.72 -17.39
CA GLN A 709 -26.30 -1.97 -18.83
C GLN A 709 -25.38 -0.91 -19.44
N ARG A 710 -24.21 -1.35 -19.90
CA ARG A 710 -23.26 -0.53 -20.65
C ARG A 710 -23.69 -0.49 -22.13
N THR A 711 -23.70 0.69 -22.74
CA THR A 711 -24.02 0.90 -24.16
C THR A 711 -23.02 1.88 -24.77
N GLU A 712 -22.51 1.60 -25.97
CA GLU A 712 -21.51 2.43 -26.64
C GLU A 712 -22.12 3.23 -27.79
N ILE A 713 -21.67 4.48 -27.96
CA ILE A 713 -22.04 5.37 -29.06
C ILE A 713 -20.76 5.80 -29.78
N HIS A 714 -20.59 5.34 -31.03
CA HIS A 714 -19.36 5.58 -31.78
C HIS A 714 -19.40 6.88 -32.57
N PHE A 715 -18.26 7.57 -32.67
CA PHE A 715 -18.07 8.65 -33.64
C PHE A 715 -17.91 8.08 -35.05
N LEU A 716 -18.31 8.86 -36.05
CA LEU A 716 -18.03 8.58 -37.45
C LEU A 716 -16.52 8.77 -37.70
N LYS A 717 -15.79 7.66 -37.80
CA LYS A 717 -14.34 7.63 -38.08
C LYS A 717 -14.04 8.07 -39.52
N GLN A 718 -13.97 9.37 -39.75
CA GLN A 718 -13.46 9.97 -40.99
C GLN A 718 -11.93 9.98 -40.97
N GLY A 719 -11.28 9.66 -42.10
CA GLY A 719 -9.80 9.72 -42.24
C GLY A 719 -9.02 8.46 -41.82
N CYS A 720 -9.70 7.32 -41.62
CA CYS A 720 -9.12 6.08 -41.08
C CYS A 720 -9.40 4.88 -42.01
N GLY A 721 -8.62 4.72 -43.08
CA GLY A 721 -8.70 3.58 -44.01
C GLY A 721 -10.08 3.32 -44.65
N GLU A 722 -10.26 2.11 -45.22
CA GLU A 722 -11.58 1.54 -45.53
C GLU A 722 -12.05 0.56 -44.43
N ASP A 723 -11.12 0.05 -43.62
CA ASP A 723 -11.34 -0.84 -42.48
C ASP A 723 -11.86 -0.13 -41.23
N LYS A 724 -11.76 1.21 -41.19
CA LYS A 724 -12.16 2.09 -40.08
C LYS A 724 -11.25 1.91 -38.85
N ILE A 725 -9.98 1.57 -39.07
CA ILE A 725 -8.94 1.56 -38.05
C ILE A 725 -8.01 2.75 -38.32
N CYS A 726 -7.73 3.55 -37.29
CA CYS A 726 -6.99 4.81 -37.45
C CYS A 726 -5.51 4.55 -37.17
N GLN A 727 -4.77 3.98 -38.13
CA GLN A 727 -3.37 3.57 -37.94
C GLN A 727 -2.43 4.71 -38.34
N SER A 728 -1.96 5.49 -37.37
CA SER A 728 -1.08 6.65 -37.61
C SER A 728 0.39 6.24 -37.72
N ASN A 729 1.19 7.11 -38.34
CA ASN A 729 2.66 6.97 -38.34
C ASN A 729 3.33 8.31 -38.00
N LEU A 730 3.05 8.79 -36.78
CA LEU A 730 3.74 9.94 -36.19
C LEU A 730 5.21 9.59 -35.95
N GLN A 731 6.12 10.31 -36.60
CA GLN A 731 7.56 10.16 -36.45
C GLN A 731 8.24 11.50 -36.19
N LEU A 732 9.14 11.55 -35.20
CA LEU A 732 10.02 12.69 -34.94
C LEU A 732 11.28 12.56 -35.81
N VAL A 733 11.21 13.09 -37.03
CA VAL A 733 12.27 13.01 -38.05
C VAL A 733 13.47 13.93 -37.73
N HIS A 734 13.27 14.93 -36.87
CA HIS A 734 14.34 15.83 -36.47
C HIS A 734 14.19 16.34 -35.04
N ALA A 735 15.30 16.34 -34.30
CA ALA A 735 15.51 17.07 -33.06
C ALA A 735 16.97 17.58 -33.03
N ARG A 736 17.19 18.90 -33.07
CA ARG A 736 18.54 19.50 -33.08
C ARG A 736 18.63 20.79 -32.29
N PHE A 737 19.69 20.93 -31.49
CA PHE A 737 20.01 22.20 -30.83
C PHE A 737 20.61 23.20 -31.81
N CYS A 738 20.15 24.45 -31.74
CA CYS A 738 20.56 25.55 -32.60
C CYS A 738 20.92 26.79 -31.77
N ALA A 739 22.03 27.44 -32.13
CA ALA A 739 22.35 28.78 -31.68
C ALA A 739 21.39 29.79 -32.33
N ARG A 740 20.96 30.80 -31.56
CA ARG A 740 20.15 31.90 -32.08
C ARG A 740 21.06 32.99 -32.66
N VAL A 741 20.97 33.23 -33.96
CA VAL A 741 21.78 34.24 -34.67
C VAL A 741 21.00 35.55 -34.83
N SER A 742 19.69 35.47 -35.04
CA SER A 742 18.78 36.63 -35.07
C SER A 742 17.42 36.31 -34.44
N ASP A 743 16.40 37.15 -34.67
CA ASP A 743 15.01 36.86 -34.26
C ASP A 743 14.31 35.84 -35.17
N THR A 744 14.84 35.60 -36.37
CA THR A 744 14.26 34.69 -37.38
C THR A 744 15.24 33.60 -37.85
N GLU A 745 16.51 33.66 -37.44
CA GLU A 745 17.58 32.78 -37.93
C GLU A 745 18.22 32.00 -36.78
N PHE A 746 18.08 30.68 -36.85
CA PHE A 746 18.68 29.71 -35.95
C PHE A 746 19.69 28.87 -36.74
N GLN A 747 20.92 28.75 -36.24
CA GLN A 747 21.98 27.97 -36.88
C GLN A 747 22.25 26.70 -36.05
N PRO A 748 22.25 25.49 -36.64
CA PRO A 748 22.49 24.26 -35.90
C PRO A 748 23.87 24.29 -35.23
N LEU A 749 23.95 23.80 -33.99
CA LEU A 749 25.21 23.65 -33.28
C LEU A 749 26.12 22.62 -33.96
N PRO A 750 27.45 22.78 -33.90
CA PRO A 750 28.37 21.76 -34.35
C PRO A 750 28.20 20.47 -33.53
N MET A 751 28.26 19.32 -34.19
CA MET A 751 28.22 18.01 -33.52
C MET A 751 29.62 17.54 -33.11
N ASP A 752 29.67 16.70 -32.08
CA ASP A 752 30.85 15.95 -31.67
C ASP A 752 31.24 14.87 -32.72
N ALA A 753 32.40 14.23 -32.55
CA ALA A 753 32.96 13.27 -33.52
C ALA A 753 32.03 12.08 -33.84
N ASP A 754 31.17 11.68 -32.89
CA ASP A 754 30.18 10.61 -33.04
C ASP A 754 28.93 11.06 -33.85
N GLY A 755 28.78 12.35 -34.13
CA GLY A 755 27.67 12.94 -34.90
C GLY A 755 26.32 13.04 -34.16
N THR A 756 26.21 12.47 -32.96
CA THR A 756 24.94 12.36 -32.19
C THR A 756 24.72 13.45 -31.13
N THR A 757 25.77 14.16 -30.74
CA THR A 757 25.74 15.07 -29.57
C THR A 757 26.21 16.46 -29.99
N ALA A 758 25.41 17.48 -29.70
CA ALA A 758 25.75 18.87 -30.03
C ALA A 758 26.82 19.44 -29.07
N LEU A 759 27.66 20.35 -29.54
CA LEU A 759 28.69 21.03 -28.75
C LEU A 759 28.24 22.48 -28.46
N PHE A 760 28.02 22.80 -27.17
CA PHE A 760 27.52 24.10 -26.72
C PHE A 760 28.55 24.86 -25.88
N ALA A 761 29.00 26.00 -26.40
CA ALA A 761 29.84 26.95 -25.69
C ALA A 761 28.98 27.93 -24.88
N LEU A 762 29.25 28.11 -23.58
CA LEU A 762 28.54 29.09 -22.74
C LEU A 762 29.03 30.54 -22.99
N SER A 763 29.08 30.99 -24.24
CA SER A 763 29.60 32.30 -24.66
C SER A 763 28.56 33.43 -24.57
N GLY A 764 27.82 33.50 -23.47
CA GLY A 764 26.86 34.59 -23.20
C GLY A 764 25.57 34.60 -24.03
N GLN A 765 25.20 33.48 -24.68
CA GLN A 765 23.88 33.33 -25.31
C GLN A 765 22.80 33.07 -24.24
N PRO A 766 21.78 33.94 -24.07
CA PRO A 766 20.75 33.78 -23.03
C PRO A 766 19.61 32.81 -23.41
N VAL A 767 19.57 32.34 -24.66
CA VAL A 767 18.51 31.47 -25.19
C VAL A 767 19.07 30.60 -26.31
N ILE A 768 18.70 29.32 -26.32
CA ILE A 768 18.96 28.36 -27.41
C ILE A 768 17.65 27.95 -28.08
N GLY A 769 17.74 27.50 -29.33
CA GLY A 769 16.65 26.85 -30.04
C GLY A 769 16.78 25.33 -30.02
N LEU A 770 15.65 24.62 -29.98
CA LEU A 770 15.54 23.21 -30.31
C LEU A 770 14.62 23.08 -31.53
N GLU A 771 15.21 22.80 -32.70
CA GLU A 771 14.53 22.52 -33.96
C GLU A 771 13.89 21.13 -33.90
N LEU A 772 12.59 21.06 -34.19
CA LEU A 772 11.78 19.85 -34.14
C LEU A 772 11.00 19.69 -35.45
N LYS A 773 11.02 18.48 -36.01
CA LYS A 773 10.19 18.11 -37.17
C LYS A 773 9.45 16.81 -36.91
N VAL A 774 8.12 16.88 -36.95
CA VAL A 774 7.22 15.72 -36.84
C VAL A 774 6.52 15.49 -38.18
N THR A 775 6.31 14.23 -38.56
CA THR A 775 5.61 13.84 -39.79
C THR A 775 4.59 12.74 -39.49
N ASN A 776 3.45 12.74 -40.21
CA ASN A 776 2.50 11.63 -40.28
C ASN A 776 2.45 11.07 -41.70
N LEU A 777 3.58 10.55 -42.18
CA LEU A 777 3.75 10.02 -43.55
C LEU A 777 3.61 8.48 -43.52
N PRO A 778 3.00 7.82 -44.51
CA PRO A 778 2.99 6.36 -44.57
C PRO A 778 4.42 5.78 -44.63
N SER A 779 4.70 4.73 -43.87
CA SER A 779 5.99 4.05 -43.81
C SER A 779 6.40 3.47 -45.17
N ASN A 780 5.43 3.06 -45.98
CA ASN A 780 5.66 2.64 -47.36
C ASN A 780 4.92 3.54 -48.36
N PRO A 781 5.60 4.45 -49.07
CA PRO A 781 4.99 5.27 -50.13
C PRO A 781 4.35 4.48 -51.29
N ALA A 782 4.70 3.20 -51.47
CA ALA A 782 4.07 2.31 -52.45
C ALA A 782 2.82 1.58 -51.93
N GLN A 783 2.55 1.63 -50.62
CA GLN A 783 1.37 1.07 -49.96
C GLN A 783 0.77 2.08 -48.95
N PRO A 784 0.36 3.28 -49.40
CA PRO A 784 -0.03 4.37 -48.49
C PRO A 784 -1.29 4.09 -47.67
N GLN A 785 -2.07 3.04 -47.98
CA GLN A 785 -3.22 2.60 -47.17
C GLN A 785 -2.86 1.61 -46.04
N ALA A 786 -1.59 1.23 -45.89
CA ALA A 786 -1.17 0.29 -44.84
C ALA A 786 -0.94 0.97 -43.47
N ASP A 787 -0.61 2.26 -43.46
CA ASP A 787 -0.37 3.08 -42.27
C ASP A 787 -0.44 4.58 -42.60
N GLY A 788 -0.28 5.44 -41.60
CA GLY A 788 -0.24 6.90 -41.76
C GLY A 788 -1.60 7.56 -41.98
N ASP A 789 -2.68 6.99 -41.44
CA ASP A 789 -4.00 7.64 -41.33
C ASP A 789 -3.97 8.87 -40.42
N ASP A 790 -5.09 9.62 -40.40
CA ASP A 790 -5.24 10.81 -39.57
C ASP A 790 -4.95 10.50 -38.08
N ALA A 791 -3.99 11.24 -37.51
CA ALA A 791 -3.53 11.05 -36.14
C ALA A 791 -4.35 11.95 -35.19
N HIS A 792 -5.24 11.35 -34.40
CA HIS A 792 -6.14 12.09 -33.51
C HIS A 792 -5.49 12.41 -32.16
N GLU A 793 -5.85 13.56 -31.57
CA GLU A 793 -5.16 14.15 -30.39
C GLU A 793 -3.62 14.05 -30.51
N ALA A 794 -3.04 14.42 -31.68
CA ALA A 794 -1.61 14.32 -31.92
C ALA A 794 -0.85 15.40 -31.12
N GLN A 795 0.07 14.97 -30.27
CA GLN A 795 0.80 15.82 -29.31
C GLN A 795 2.28 15.46 -29.25
N LEU A 796 3.10 16.44 -28.85
CA LEU A 796 4.47 16.24 -28.40
C LEU A 796 4.59 16.69 -26.94
N LEU A 797 4.98 15.76 -26.07
CA LEU A 797 5.38 16.00 -24.70
C LEU A 797 6.89 16.20 -24.65
N VAL A 798 7.34 17.25 -23.96
CA VAL A 798 8.76 17.61 -23.84
C VAL A 798 9.13 17.76 -22.37
N THR A 799 10.10 16.99 -21.92
CA THR A 799 10.67 17.08 -20.56
C THR A 799 12.04 17.75 -20.64
N LEU A 800 12.16 18.89 -19.95
CA LEU A 800 13.36 19.71 -19.90
C LEU A 800 14.14 19.45 -18.61
N PRO A 801 15.48 19.43 -18.65
CA PRO A 801 16.32 19.30 -17.47
C PRO A 801 16.27 20.61 -16.68
N ALA A 802 16.52 20.58 -15.37
CA ALA A 802 16.44 21.75 -14.48
C ALA A 802 17.36 22.94 -14.87
N SER A 803 18.31 22.74 -15.79
CA SER A 803 19.17 23.77 -16.35
C SER A 803 18.57 24.56 -17.51
N LEU A 804 17.43 24.13 -18.07
CA LEU A 804 16.73 24.75 -19.19
C LEU A 804 15.26 25.01 -18.82
N HIS A 805 14.75 26.19 -19.19
CA HIS A 805 13.32 26.53 -19.01
C HIS A 805 12.68 26.91 -20.34
N TYR A 806 11.44 26.50 -20.55
CA TYR A 806 10.66 26.92 -21.73
C TYR A 806 10.41 28.43 -21.74
N SER A 807 10.71 29.07 -22.88
CA SER A 807 10.49 30.51 -23.10
C SER A 807 9.52 30.83 -24.24
N GLY A 808 9.10 29.83 -25.04
CA GLY A 808 8.11 30.00 -26.10
C GLY A 808 8.39 29.16 -27.36
N VAL A 809 7.49 29.25 -28.34
CA VAL A 809 7.58 28.52 -29.61
C VAL A 809 7.56 29.45 -30.84
N ARG A 810 8.23 29.04 -31.91
CA ARG A 810 8.23 29.65 -33.26
C ARG A 810 8.08 28.57 -34.33
N ALA A 811 7.54 28.92 -35.48
CA ALA A 811 7.50 28.07 -36.68
C ALA A 811 7.86 28.94 -37.90
N LEU A 812 8.23 28.30 -39.01
CA LEU A 812 8.61 29.03 -40.24
C LEU A 812 7.39 29.67 -40.93
N ASP A 813 6.25 28.96 -40.92
CA ASP A 813 4.94 29.54 -41.24
C ASP A 813 4.16 29.80 -39.94
N SER A 814 3.55 30.98 -39.86
CA SER A 814 2.57 31.35 -38.83
C SER A 814 1.34 30.41 -38.76
N ALA A 815 0.96 29.77 -39.86
CA ALA A 815 -0.17 28.84 -39.93
C ALA A 815 0.15 27.43 -39.39
N GLU A 816 1.42 27.01 -39.42
CA GLU A 816 1.89 25.70 -38.93
C GLU A 816 2.35 25.73 -37.46
N LYS A 817 2.17 26.85 -36.76
CA LYS A 817 2.68 27.04 -35.39
C LYS A 817 1.85 26.22 -34.36
N PRO A 818 2.42 25.20 -33.71
CA PRO A 818 1.70 24.43 -32.70
C PRO A 818 1.39 25.25 -31.44
N LEU A 819 0.32 24.87 -30.73
CA LEU A 819 -0.01 25.44 -29.43
C LEU A 819 0.78 24.70 -28.34
N CYS A 820 1.83 25.33 -27.83
CA CYS A 820 2.69 24.78 -26.77
C CYS A 820 2.44 25.48 -25.42
N LEU A 821 1.92 24.72 -24.45
CA LEU A 821 1.69 25.12 -23.06
C LEU A 821 2.73 24.47 -22.14
N SER A 822 3.07 25.10 -21.01
CA SER A 822 4.00 24.54 -20.02
C SER A 822 3.43 24.54 -18.61
N ASN A 823 3.98 23.69 -17.74
CA ASN A 823 3.72 23.76 -16.31
C ASN A 823 4.29 25.05 -15.67
N GLU A 824 3.92 25.31 -14.41
CA GLU A 824 4.33 26.51 -13.66
C GLU A 824 5.87 26.66 -13.55
N ASN A 825 6.59 25.55 -13.46
CA ASN A 825 8.06 25.51 -13.39
C ASN A 825 8.76 25.56 -14.77
N ALA A 826 8.00 25.63 -15.87
CA ALA A 826 8.48 25.62 -17.26
C ALA A 826 9.43 24.44 -17.60
N SER A 827 9.23 23.29 -16.94
CA SER A 827 10.03 22.06 -17.06
C SER A 827 9.38 20.97 -17.92
N HIS A 828 8.05 20.97 -18.03
CA HIS A 828 7.31 20.11 -18.95
C HIS A 828 6.50 20.99 -19.91
N VAL A 829 6.52 20.66 -21.20
CA VAL A 829 5.81 21.37 -22.26
C VAL A 829 4.97 20.38 -23.06
N GLU A 830 3.69 20.71 -23.24
CA GLU A 830 2.73 19.97 -24.07
C GLU A 830 2.45 20.80 -25.33
N CYS A 831 2.80 20.27 -26.50
CA CYS A 831 2.58 20.91 -27.80
C CYS A 831 1.52 20.16 -28.61
N GLU A 832 0.41 20.82 -28.94
CA GLU A 832 -0.62 20.29 -29.83
C GLU A 832 -0.15 20.36 -31.29
N LEU A 833 -0.03 19.21 -31.95
CA LEU A 833 0.42 19.09 -33.35
C LEU A 833 -0.75 19.06 -34.35
N GLY A 834 -1.92 18.58 -33.92
CA GLY A 834 -3.15 18.58 -34.71
C GLY A 834 -4.23 17.65 -34.15
N ASN A 835 -5.50 17.90 -34.47
CA ASN A 835 -6.59 17.01 -34.06
C ASN A 835 -7.74 16.89 -35.09
N PRO A 836 -7.54 16.10 -36.17
CA PRO A 836 -6.36 15.25 -36.42
C PRO A 836 -5.17 16.00 -37.03
N MET A 837 -3.96 15.47 -36.83
CA MET A 837 -2.81 15.72 -37.70
C MET A 837 -2.93 14.80 -38.92
N LYS A 838 -3.28 15.38 -40.06
CA LYS A 838 -3.73 14.62 -41.24
C LYS A 838 -2.68 13.68 -41.83
N ARG A 839 -3.16 12.63 -42.50
CA ARG A 839 -2.40 11.77 -43.40
C ARG A 839 -1.52 12.59 -44.36
N GLY A 840 -0.21 12.36 -44.31
CA GLY A 840 0.80 13.06 -45.11
C GLY A 840 1.29 14.41 -44.55
N ALA A 841 0.78 14.88 -43.40
CA ALA A 841 1.21 16.15 -42.82
C ALA A 841 2.65 16.11 -42.28
N GLN A 842 3.32 17.26 -42.33
CA GLN A 842 4.58 17.53 -41.64
C GLN A 842 4.48 18.86 -40.91
N VAL A 843 5.08 18.98 -39.73
CA VAL A 843 5.11 20.22 -38.93
C VAL A 843 6.54 20.45 -38.47
N THR A 844 7.07 21.66 -38.70
CA THR A 844 8.45 22.02 -38.34
C THR A 844 8.48 23.29 -37.50
N PHE A 845 9.00 23.21 -36.27
CA PHE A 845 8.96 24.30 -35.30
C PHE A 845 10.19 24.32 -34.40
N TYR A 846 10.39 25.44 -33.70
CA TYR A 846 11.50 25.69 -32.79
C TYR A 846 10.97 25.98 -31.40
N LEU A 847 11.38 25.18 -30.41
CA LEU A 847 11.21 25.53 -29.00
C LEU A 847 12.37 26.44 -28.57
N ILE A 848 12.04 27.54 -27.91
CA ILE A 848 13.00 28.51 -27.39
C ILE A 848 13.20 28.21 -25.90
N LEU A 849 14.44 27.91 -25.51
CA LEU A 849 14.81 27.44 -24.18
C LEU A 849 15.80 28.43 -23.53
N SER A 850 15.48 28.92 -22.34
CA SER A 850 16.37 29.78 -21.55
C SER A 850 17.57 29.00 -21.04
N THR A 851 18.77 29.58 -21.16
CA THR A 851 20.03 29.01 -20.64
C THR A 851 20.33 29.44 -19.20
N SER A 852 19.40 30.13 -18.54
CA SER A 852 19.59 30.73 -17.21
C SER A 852 19.87 29.74 -16.07
N GLY A 853 19.56 28.45 -16.24
CA GLY A 853 19.82 27.38 -15.25
C GLY A 853 21.14 26.64 -15.46
N ILE A 854 21.95 27.01 -16.45
CA ILE A 854 23.23 26.35 -16.76
C ILE A 854 24.31 26.82 -15.77
N THR A 855 24.81 25.90 -14.94
CA THR A 855 25.86 26.16 -13.93
C THR A 855 27.20 25.56 -14.36
N ILE A 856 28.29 25.91 -13.64
CA ILE A 856 29.65 25.39 -13.93
C ILE A 856 29.74 23.86 -13.83
N GLU A 857 28.85 23.24 -13.03
CA GLU A 857 28.79 21.80 -12.80
C GLU A 857 28.02 21.05 -13.89
N THR A 858 27.24 21.76 -14.72
CA THR A 858 26.53 21.15 -15.86
C THR A 858 27.52 20.74 -16.96
N THR A 859 27.41 19.50 -17.41
CA THR A 859 28.34 18.88 -18.37
C THR A 859 27.64 18.40 -19.64
N GLU A 860 26.45 17.84 -19.51
CA GLU A 860 25.55 17.52 -20.62
C GLU A 860 24.14 18.05 -20.34
N LEU A 861 23.42 18.43 -21.39
CA LEU A 861 22.01 18.78 -21.41
C LEU A 861 21.28 17.67 -22.16
N GLU A 862 20.28 17.06 -21.54
CA GLU A 862 19.41 16.06 -22.17
C GLU A 862 17.96 16.55 -22.11
N VAL A 863 17.30 16.60 -23.26
CA VAL A 863 15.87 16.93 -23.41
C VAL A 863 15.17 15.70 -23.99
N GLU A 864 14.17 15.20 -23.27
CA GLU A 864 13.37 14.04 -23.68
C GLU A 864 12.11 14.50 -24.45
N LEU A 865 11.85 13.84 -25.58
CA LEU A 865 10.80 14.19 -26.53
C LEU A 865 9.93 12.95 -26.78
N GLN A 866 8.68 12.97 -26.32
CA GLN A 866 7.74 11.85 -26.44
C GLN A 866 6.52 12.27 -27.27
N LEU A 867 6.28 11.59 -28.38
CA LEU A 867 5.04 11.75 -29.16
C LEU A 867 3.88 10.99 -28.49
N ALA A 868 2.67 11.53 -28.64
CA ALA A 868 1.43 10.91 -28.18
C ALA A 868 0.29 11.11 -29.19
N THR A 869 -0.64 10.15 -29.23
CA THR A 869 -1.87 10.18 -30.03
C THR A 869 -2.89 9.20 -29.45
N ILE A 870 -4.15 9.29 -29.87
CA ILE A 870 -5.19 8.28 -29.60
C ILE A 870 -5.48 7.37 -30.81
N SER A 871 -4.80 7.59 -31.93
CA SER A 871 -4.73 6.66 -33.06
C SER A 871 -3.86 5.43 -32.70
N GLU A 872 -3.98 4.34 -33.46
CA GLU A 872 -3.26 3.08 -33.19
C GLU A 872 -1.81 3.18 -33.68
N GLN A 873 -0.86 3.29 -32.74
CA GLN A 873 0.57 3.31 -33.00
C GLN A 873 1.36 3.05 -31.70
N GLU A 874 2.49 2.34 -31.77
CA GLU A 874 3.48 2.31 -30.68
C GLU A 874 4.48 3.47 -30.84
N LEU A 875 4.78 4.17 -29.74
CA LEU A 875 5.63 5.35 -29.73
C LEU A 875 6.68 5.25 -28.60
N HIS A 876 7.88 5.74 -28.86
CA HIS A 876 9.02 5.70 -27.94
C HIS A 876 9.61 7.11 -27.74
N PRO A 877 10.17 7.43 -26.56
CA PRO A 877 10.83 8.71 -26.32
C PRO A 877 12.14 8.84 -27.10
N VAL A 878 12.49 10.07 -27.46
CA VAL A 878 13.70 10.44 -28.20
C VAL A 878 14.45 11.52 -27.43
N SER A 879 15.70 11.25 -27.05
CA SER A 879 16.55 12.23 -26.36
C SER A 879 17.36 13.10 -27.33
N ALA A 880 17.27 14.43 -27.19
CA ALA A 880 18.21 15.38 -27.77
C ALA A 880 19.31 15.71 -26.73
N ARG A 881 20.60 15.56 -27.10
CA ARG A 881 21.73 15.75 -26.18
C ARG A 881 22.74 16.81 -26.65
N ALA A 882 23.27 17.60 -25.71
CA ALA A 882 24.34 18.58 -25.95
C ALA A 882 25.38 18.62 -24.82
N ARG A 883 26.67 18.68 -25.16
CA ARG A 883 27.80 18.85 -24.23
C ARG A 883 28.08 20.33 -23.97
N VAL A 884 28.25 20.70 -22.71
CA VAL A 884 28.48 22.08 -22.24
C VAL A 884 29.96 22.30 -21.91
N PHE A 885 30.55 23.36 -22.47
CA PHE A 885 31.91 23.78 -22.13
C PHE A 885 32.02 25.29 -21.88
N ILE A 886 32.97 25.66 -21.02
CA ILE A 886 33.14 27.02 -20.48
C ILE A 886 34.57 27.48 -20.74
N GLU A 887 34.72 28.60 -21.46
CA GLU A 887 36.02 29.22 -21.77
C GLU A 887 36.40 30.26 -20.70
N LEU A 888 37.68 30.29 -20.30
CA LEU A 888 38.21 31.20 -19.28
C LEU A 888 39.08 32.33 -19.90
N PRO A 889 38.58 33.58 -20.01
CA PRO A 889 39.29 34.70 -20.62
C PRO A 889 40.27 35.40 -19.64
N LEU A 890 41.32 34.69 -19.23
CA LEU A 890 42.41 35.23 -18.42
C LEU A 890 43.60 35.69 -19.29
N SER A 891 44.28 36.75 -18.88
CA SER A 891 45.50 37.25 -19.54
C SER A 891 46.59 37.66 -18.55
N ILE A 892 47.87 37.59 -18.95
CA ILE A 892 49.03 37.84 -18.08
C ILE A 892 50.08 38.75 -18.75
N THR A 893 50.63 39.67 -17.97
CA THR A 893 51.64 40.66 -18.39
C THR A 893 52.66 40.88 -17.26
N GLY A 894 53.86 41.40 -17.57
CA GLY A 894 54.84 41.71 -16.53
C GLY A 894 55.93 42.69 -16.94
N VAL A 895 56.45 43.43 -15.96
CA VAL A 895 57.42 44.52 -16.14
C VAL A 895 58.47 44.48 -15.03
N ALA A 896 59.68 44.99 -15.30
CA ALA A 896 60.76 45.15 -14.33
C ALA A 896 61.13 46.63 -14.11
N ILE A 897 61.43 46.99 -12.87
CA ILE A 897 61.60 48.36 -12.40
C ILE A 897 62.86 48.45 -11.50
N PRO A 898 63.91 49.17 -11.91
CA PRO A 898 64.13 49.73 -13.25
C PRO A 898 64.42 48.62 -14.29
N GLN A 899 64.18 48.92 -15.57
CA GLN A 899 64.50 48.03 -16.70
C GLN A 899 66.01 47.91 -16.97
N GLN A 900 66.81 48.81 -16.39
CA GLN A 900 68.27 48.84 -16.51
C GLN A 900 68.89 48.90 -15.12
N LEU A 901 69.87 48.03 -14.86
CA LEU A 901 70.63 47.94 -13.62
C LEU A 901 72.11 48.19 -13.89
N PHE A 902 72.81 48.74 -12.89
CA PHE A 902 74.25 48.95 -12.92
C PHE A 902 74.91 48.18 -11.78
N PHE A 903 76.08 47.59 -12.00
CA PHE A 903 76.90 46.96 -10.95
C PHE A 903 78.23 47.71 -10.75
N SER A 904 78.59 47.87 -9.48
CA SER A 904 79.81 48.54 -9.01
C SER A 904 80.08 48.23 -7.53
N GLY A 905 81.24 48.63 -7.03
CA GLY A 905 81.66 48.44 -5.64
C GLY A 905 82.90 47.56 -5.51
N VAL A 906 83.04 46.89 -4.37
CA VAL A 906 84.13 45.96 -4.06
C VAL A 906 83.59 44.55 -3.88
N VAL A 907 84.36 43.55 -4.32
CA VAL A 907 84.03 42.13 -4.15
C VAL A 907 83.92 41.79 -2.66
N ARG A 908 82.78 41.22 -2.27
CA ARG A 908 82.53 40.67 -0.92
C ARG A 908 81.93 39.27 -1.03
N GLY A 909 82.44 38.36 -0.19
CA GLY A 909 81.88 37.02 -0.01
C GLY A 909 80.57 37.03 0.78
N GLU A 910 79.78 35.98 0.61
CA GLU A 910 78.43 35.82 1.18
C GLU A 910 78.35 36.07 2.69
N SER A 911 79.23 35.44 3.48
CA SER A 911 79.27 35.57 4.94
C SER A 911 79.73 36.95 5.45
N ALA A 912 80.09 37.88 4.55
CA ALA A 912 80.39 39.27 4.86
C ALA A 912 79.23 40.24 4.52
N MET A 913 78.18 39.78 3.86
CA MET A 913 76.95 40.55 3.64
C MET A 913 76.16 40.64 4.96
N ARG A 914 75.69 41.84 5.33
CA ARG A 914 74.88 42.04 6.55
C ARG A 914 73.63 42.89 6.33
N SER A 915 73.68 43.81 5.37
CA SER A 915 72.57 44.67 5.01
C SER A 915 72.20 44.51 3.53
N GLU A 916 70.95 44.85 3.20
CA GLU A 916 70.46 44.92 1.83
C GLU A 916 71.38 45.73 0.88
N ARG A 917 72.09 46.73 1.42
CA ARG A 917 72.96 47.65 0.66
C ARG A 917 74.28 47.00 0.23
N ASP A 918 74.71 45.93 0.90
CA ASP A 918 75.99 45.27 0.62
C ASP A 918 75.93 44.35 -0.61
N VAL A 919 74.73 43.85 -0.95
CA VAL A 919 74.52 42.90 -2.05
C VAL A 919 74.70 43.55 -3.43
N GLY A 920 74.10 44.73 -3.64
CA GLY A 920 74.14 45.43 -4.92
C GLY A 920 72.84 46.16 -5.28
N SER A 921 72.57 46.30 -6.58
CA SER A 921 71.48 47.13 -7.12
C SER A 921 70.09 46.52 -6.95
N LYS A 922 69.10 47.34 -6.58
CA LYS A 922 67.72 46.91 -6.34
C LYS A 922 66.90 46.80 -7.63
N VAL A 923 66.06 45.76 -7.71
CA VAL A 923 65.09 45.54 -8.80
C VAL A 923 63.75 45.06 -8.22
N LYS A 924 62.65 45.55 -8.78
CA LYS A 924 61.29 45.07 -8.54
C LYS A 924 60.72 44.52 -9.85
N TYR A 925 60.24 43.30 -9.83
CA TYR A 925 59.40 42.74 -10.89
C TYR A 925 57.93 42.84 -10.47
N GLU A 926 57.07 43.11 -11.43
CA GLU A 926 55.63 43.35 -11.23
C GLU A 926 54.87 42.62 -12.33
N VAL A 927 54.08 41.61 -11.94
CA VAL A 927 53.39 40.70 -12.87
C VAL A 927 51.89 40.80 -12.66
N THR A 928 51.17 41.30 -13.65
CA THR A 928 49.73 41.55 -13.60
C THR A 928 48.99 40.47 -14.38
N VAL A 929 48.17 39.70 -13.67
CA VAL A 929 47.12 38.86 -14.23
C VAL A 929 45.83 39.67 -14.27
N SER A 930 45.10 39.65 -15.38
CA SER A 930 43.78 40.25 -15.50
C SER A 930 42.74 39.26 -16.00
N ASN A 931 41.51 39.42 -15.51
CA ASN A 931 40.32 38.70 -15.94
C ASN A 931 39.50 39.62 -16.84
N GLN A 932 39.17 39.16 -18.05
CA GLN A 932 38.32 39.90 -19.00
C GLN A 932 36.85 39.43 -18.99
N GLY A 933 36.55 38.38 -18.21
CA GLY A 933 35.20 37.85 -18.00
C GLY A 933 34.58 38.30 -16.67
N GLN A 934 33.55 37.57 -16.23
CA GLN A 934 32.88 37.80 -14.94
C GLN A 934 33.75 37.35 -13.75
N SER A 935 33.45 37.85 -12.55
CA SER A 935 34.19 37.53 -11.33
C SER A 935 33.92 36.09 -10.85
N LEU A 936 34.89 35.21 -11.11
CA LEU A 936 34.82 33.81 -10.68
C LEU A 936 35.31 33.69 -9.22
N ASN A 937 34.35 33.58 -8.30
CA ASN A 937 34.58 33.56 -6.85
C ASN A 937 35.34 32.32 -6.34
N THR A 938 35.62 31.34 -7.21
CA THR A 938 36.06 29.98 -6.85
C THR A 938 37.24 29.48 -7.71
N LEU A 939 38.17 30.35 -8.12
CA LEU A 939 39.41 29.96 -8.81
C LEU A 939 40.45 29.24 -7.91
N GLY A 940 40.01 28.53 -6.87
CA GLY A 940 40.81 27.92 -5.79
C GLY A 940 41.81 26.83 -6.19
N SER A 941 42.09 26.67 -7.48
CA SER A 941 43.13 25.78 -8.04
C SER A 941 44.06 26.48 -9.05
N ALA A 942 43.94 27.80 -9.24
CA ALA A 942 44.83 28.57 -10.11
C ALA A 942 46.10 29.01 -9.36
N PHE A 943 47.26 28.83 -9.99
CA PHE A 943 48.56 29.23 -9.46
C PHE A 943 49.29 30.10 -10.48
N LEU A 944 49.77 31.26 -10.02
CA LEU A 944 50.72 32.10 -10.74
C LEU A 944 52.13 31.66 -10.33
N ASN A 945 52.93 31.18 -11.29
CA ASN A 945 54.30 30.75 -11.05
C ASN A 945 55.27 31.74 -11.71
N ILE A 946 56.32 32.13 -11.00
CA ILE A 946 57.41 32.96 -11.55
C ILE A 946 58.76 32.23 -11.38
N MET A 947 59.47 32.08 -12.50
CA MET A 947 60.76 31.40 -12.58
C MET A 947 61.88 32.43 -12.37
N TRP A 948 62.53 32.37 -11.20
CA TRP A 948 63.48 33.37 -10.73
C TRP A 948 64.93 32.89 -10.87
N PRO A 949 65.79 33.54 -11.68
CA PRO A 949 67.17 33.14 -11.90
C PRO A 949 68.03 33.53 -10.69
N HIS A 950 68.32 32.52 -9.86
CA HIS A 950 68.89 32.67 -8.53
C HIS A 950 70.42 32.66 -8.55
N GLU A 951 70.99 31.77 -9.35
CA GLU A 951 72.43 31.50 -9.45
C GLU A 951 72.85 31.34 -10.93
N ILE A 952 74.13 31.54 -11.21
CA ILE A 952 74.75 31.07 -12.46
C ILE A 952 75.17 29.59 -12.33
N ALA A 953 75.42 28.92 -13.45
CA ALA A 953 75.81 27.50 -13.47
C ALA A 953 77.05 27.15 -12.60
N ASN A 954 77.89 28.13 -12.26
CA ASN A 954 79.05 27.98 -11.37
C ASN A 954 78.69 28.02 -9.86
N GLY A 955 77.41 28.03 -9.48
CA GLY A 955 76.95 28.08 -8.09
C GLY A 955 77.17 29.43 -7.39
N LYS A 956 77.29 30.53 -8.15
CA LYS A 956 77.36 31.91 -7.61
C LYS A 956 76.03 32.63 -7.77
N TRP A 957 75.65 33.40 -6.75
CA TRP A 957 74.43 34.22 -6.71
C TRP A 957 74.32 35.19 -7.89
N LEU A 958 73.10 35.32 -8.45
CA LEU A 958 72.77 36.21 -9.57
C LEU A 958 71.76 37.30 -9.15
N LEU A 959 70.48 36.92 -8.97
CA LEU A 959 69.44 37.77 -8.38
C LEU A 959 69.01 37.20 -7.03
N TYR A 960 69.30 37.94 -5.97
CA TYR A 960 68.90 37.57 -4.61
C TYR A 960 67.45 38.02 -4.33
N PRO A 961 66.50 37.12 -4.02
CA PRO A 961 65.11 37.45 -3.76
C PRO A 961 64.92 37.97 -2.33
N MET A 962 64.57 39.25 -2.18
CA MET A 962 64.35 39.90 -0.88
C MET A 962 62.94 39.69 -0.34
N ARG A 963 61.91 39.80 -1.19
CA ARG A 963 60.49 39.77 -0.78
C ARG A 963 59.61 39.41 -1.98
N VAL A 964 58.51 38.71 -1.71
CA VAL A 964 57.47 38.31 -2.68
C VAL A 964 56.12 38.61 -2.02
N GLU A 965 55.27 39.42 -2.66
CA GLU A 965 53.91 39.70 -2.19
C GLU A 965 52.92 39.79 -3.36
N LEU A 966 51.76 39.16 -3.21
CA LEU A 966 50.65 39.18 -4.17
C LEU A 966 49.59 40.18 -3.70
N GLU A 967 49.30 41.22 -4.47
CA GLU A 967 48.25 42.22 -4.21
C GLU A 967 47.03 41.98 -5.13
N GLY A 968 45.85 41.78 -4.55
CA GLY A 968 44.71 41.17 -5.26
C GLY A 968 44.87 39.66 -5.40
N GLY A 969 43.78 38.89 -5.44
CA GLY A 969 43.84 37.42 -5.41
C GLY A 969 43.88 36.80 -4.01
N GLN A 970 43.76 37.59 -2.94
CA GLN A 970 43.79 37.13 -1.54
C GLN A 970 42.37 36.81 -1.02
N GLY A 971 42.22 35.64 -0.38
CA GLY A 971 41.00 35.30 0.37
C GLY A 971 40.90 36.05 1.72
N PRO A 972 39.72 36.05 2.37
CA PRO A 972 39.49 36.80 3.60
C PRO A 972 40.42 36.35 4.74
N GLY A 973 41.20 37.29 5.27
CA GLY A 973 42.00 37.10 6.49
C GLY A 973 43.39 36.48 6.30
N GLN A 974 43.81 36.07 5.10
CA GLN A 974 45.15 35.52 4.86
C GLN A 974 45.89 36.24 3.73
N ARG A 975 47.10 36.74 4.03
CA ARG A 975 48.07 37.08 2.99
C ARG A 975 48.53 35.79 2.33
N GLY A 976 48.34 35.66 1.01
CA GLY A 976 48.80 34.51 0.26
C GLY A 976 50.32 34.37 0.33
N LEU A 977 50.83 33.41 1.11
CA LEU A 977 52.25 33.07 1.13
C LEU A 977 52.58 32.27 -0.14
N CYS A 978 53.36 32.87 -1.03
CA CYS A 978 54.03 32.12 -2.09
C CYS A 978 55.08 31.18 -1.49
N SER A 979 55.34 30.08 -2.19
CA SER A 979 56.36 29.08 -1.82
C SER A 979 57.43 28.97 -2.91
N PRO A 980 58.73 28.88 -2.58
CA PRO A 980 59.33 28.93 -1.25
C PRO A 980 59.37 30.35 -0.64
N ARG A 981 59.86 30.49 0.60
CA ARG A 981 60.01 31.81 1.25
C ARG A 981 61.26 32.55 0.74
N PRO A 982 61.19 33.88 0.49
CA PRO A 982 62.35 34.70 0.10
C PRO A 982 63.26 35.06 1.28
N ASN A 983 64.40 35.71 0.99
CA ASN A 983 65.46 36.14 1.92
C ASN A 983 66.08 35.01 2.77
N ILE A 984 66.61 33.99 2.10
CA ILE A 984 67.20 32.77 2.70
C ILE A 984 68.36 33.08 3.67
N LEU A 985 69.15 34.12 3.40
CA LEU A 985 70.28 34.56 4.25
C LEU A 985 69.88 35.52 5.38
N TYR A 986 68.57 35.77 5.58
CA TYR A 986 68.03 36.63 6.65
C TYR A 986 68.65 38.05 6.73
N LEU A 987 69.02 38.62 5.58
CA LEU A 987 69.63 39.96 5.51
C LEU A 987 68.66 41.04 6.03
N ASP A 988 69.17 41.99 6.81
CA ASP A 988 68.35 43.04 7.43
C ASP A 988 67.84 44.04 6.38
N VAL A 989 66.56 44.40 6.50
CA VAL A 989 65.80 45.17 5.51
C VAL A 989 65.52 46.56 6.07
N ASP A 990 66.06 47.59 5.43
CA ASP A 990 66.09 48.96 5.96
C ASP A 990 64.69 49.61 5.98
N SER A 991 63.97 49.35 7.06
CA SER A 991 62.57 49.75 7.27
C SER A 991 62.33 51.27 7.36
N ARG A 992 63.39 52.10 7.30
CA ARG A 992 63.32 53.55 7.56
C ARG A 992 62.61 54.35 6.46
N ASP A 993 62.62 53.88 5.21
CA ASP A 993 61.92 54.55 4.10
C ASP A 993 60.39 54.54 4.25
N ARG A 994 59.81 53.65 5.08
CA ARG A 994 58.35 53.57 5.27
C ARG A 994 57.74 54.75 6.05
N ARG A 995 58.52 55.51 6.83
CA ARG A 995 58.00 56.59 7.70
C ARG A 995 58.10 58.02 7.13
N ARG A 996 58.65 58.22 5.93
CA ARG A 996 58.90 59.56 5.36
C ARG A 996 58.02 59.94 4.16
N ARG A 997 56.93 59.21 3.92
CA ARG A 997 55.92 59.53 2.88
C ARG A 997 54.52 59.86 3.43
N GLU A 998 54.34 59.89 4.75
CA GLU A 998 53.07 60.20 5.42
C GLU A 998 53.15 61.49 6.25
N LEU A 999 53.77 62.55 5.73
CA LEU A 999 53.39 63.95 5.99
C LEU A 999 54.16 64.89 5.05
N GLY A 1000 53.46 65.60 4.16
CA GLY A 1000 54.05 66.58 3.24
C GLY A 1000 53.01 67.18 2.30
N ARG A 1001 52.63 68.44 2.53
CA ARG A 1001 51.89 69.25 1.54
C ARG A 1001 52.87 69.82 0.50
N PRO A 1002 52.41 70.16 -0.71
CA PRO A 1002 53.27 70.20 -1.89
C PRO A 1002 54.30 71.32 -1.85
N GLU A 1003 55.56 70.94 -2.08
CA GLU A 1003 56.64 71.87 -2.43
C GLU A 1003 56.55 72.22 -3.93
N LYS A 1004 57.00 73.41 -4.31
CA LYS A 1004 56.74 73.99 -5.64
C LYS A 1004 57.61 73.36 -6.72
N GLN A 1005 57.12 73.43 -7.96
CA GLN A 1005 57.94 73.22 -9.15
C GLN A 1005 59.04 74.28 -9.21
N GLU A 1006 60.30 73.86 -9.27
CA GLU A 1006 61.34 74.66 -9.93
C GLU A 1006 61.33 74.34 -11.44
N PRO A 1007 61.78 75.27 -12.31
CA PRO A 1007 61.50 75.18 -13.75
C PRO A 1007 62.34 74.14 -14.49
N ARG A 1008 61.88 73.79 -15.69
CA ARG A 1008 62.76 73.22 -16.73
C ARG A 1008 63.84 74.23 -17.09
N GLU A 1009 65.11 73.92 -16.83
CA GLU A 1009 66.17 74.41 -17.71
C GLU A 1009 66.24 73.52 -18.95
N GLN A 1010 66.20 74.14 -20.12
CA GLN A 1010 66.39 73.46 -21.40
C GLN A 1010 67.88 73.47 -21.73
N LEU A 1011 68.47 72.29 -21.94
CA LEU A 1011 69.78 72.19 -22.57
C LEU A 1011 69.63 71.60 -23.97
N GLU A 1012 69.40 72.48 -24.94
CA GLU A 1012 69.54 72.19 -26.37
C GLU A 1012 70.99 71.73 -26.67
N PRO A 1013 71.21 70.89 -27.70
CA PRO A 1013 72.46 70.18 -27.87
C PRO A 1013 73.61 71.06 -28.38
N SER A 1014 74.67 71.21 -27.59
CA SER A 1014 75.94 71.78 -28.05
C SER A 1014 76.83 70.71 -28.69
N THR A 1015 77.20 70.92 -29.94
CA THR A 1015 78.04 69.98 -30.71
C THR A 1015 79.52 70.11 -30.34
N SER A 1016 80.19 68.97 -30.13
CA SER A 1016 81.64 68.89 -30.22
C SER A 1016 82.08 67.57 -30.85
N TRP A 1017 82.71 67.64 -32.01
CA TRP A 1017 83.31 66.49 -32.69
C TRP A 1017 84.70 66.20 -32.12
N TRP A 1018 84.91 65.06 -31.46
CA TRP A 1018 86.20 64.32 -31.48
C TRP A 1018 85.96 62.83 -31.18
N PRO A 1019 86.16 61.91 -32.15
CA PRO A 1019 86.17 60.47 -31.86
C PRO A 1019 87.58 60.01 -31.47
N VAL A 1020 87.74 59.44 -30.27
CA VAL A 1020 88.92 58.65 -29.93
C VAL A 1020 88.51 57.19 -29.79
N SER A 1021 88.93 56.39 -30.76
CA SER A 1021 88.59 54.97 -30.88
C SER A 1021 89.44 54.09 -29.97
N SER A 1022 88.81 53.21 -29.18
CA SER A 1022 89.28 51.83 -28.88
C SER A 1022 88.23 51.09 -28.03
N ALA A 1023 87.21 50.54 -28.70
CA ALA A 1023 86.24 49.64 -28.07
C ALA A 1023 86.33 48.26 -28.73
N GLU A 1024 87.14 47.38 -28.16
CA GLU A 1024 87.21 45.98 -28.59
C GLU A 1024 85.84 45.29 -28.45
N LYS A 1025 85.63 44.20 -29.21
CA LYS A 1025 84.32 43.52 -29.33
C LYS A 1025 83.93 42.74 -28.06
N LYS A 1026 83.60 43.47 -26.98
CA LYS A 1026 82.90 42.94 -25.81
C LYS A 1026 81.56 42.34 -26.24
N LYS A 1027 81.31 41.08 -25.88
CA LYS A 1027 80.07 40.35 -26.18
C LYS A 1027 78.91 40.82 -25.31
N ASN A 1028 77.69 40.42 -25.69
CA ASN A 1028 76.50 40.46 -24.85
C ASN A 1028 76.18 39.03 -24.38
N ILE A 1029 75.59 38.84 -23.19
CA ILE A 1029 75.27 37.52 -22.62
C ILE A 1029 73.81 37.50 -22.10
N THR A 1030 73.07 36.43 -22.39
CA THR A 1030 71.67 36.25 -21.92
C THR A 1030 71.57 35.16 -20.85
N LEU A 1031 71.02 35.50 -19.69
CA LEU A 1031 70.84 34.61 -18.53
C LEU A 1031 69.34 34.29 -18.37
N ASP A 1032 68.96 33.05 -18.70
CA ASP A 1032 67.56 32.59 -18.78
C ASP A 1032 67.45 31.14 -18.28
N CYS A 1033 66.49 30.91 -17.40
CA CYS A 1033 66.12 29.58 -16.88
C CYS A 1033 65.89 28.56 -18.00
N ALA A 1034 65.13 28.94 -19.03
CA ALA A 1034 64.73 28.03 -20.10
C ALA A 1034 65.88 27.66 -21.06
N ARG A 1035 67.02 28.37 -20.97
CA ARG A 1035 68.24 28.10 -21.75
C ARG A 1035 69.32 27.40 -20.92
N GLY A 1036 69.07 27.12 -19.65
CA GLY A 1036 70.05 26.53 -18.73
C GLY A 1036 71.27 27.41 -18.43
N THR A 1037 71.22 28.71 -18.73
CA THR A 1037 72.34 29.64 -18.45
C THR A 1037 72.28 30.23 -17.04
N ALA A 1038 71.18 30.03 -16.31
CA ALA A 1038 71.03 30.31 -14.89
C ALA A 1038 70.22 29.19 -14.20
N ASN A 1039 70.57 28.86 -12.96
CA ASN A 1039 69.78 27.98 -12.10
C ASN A 1039 68.64 28.80 -11.48
N CYS A 1040 67.42 28.26 -11.48
CA CYS A 1040 66.22 29.02 -11.14
C CYS A 1040 65.36 28.35 -10.07
N VAL A 1041 64.82 29.18 -9.18
CA VAL A 1041 63.80 28.80 -8.19
C VAL A 1041 62.44 29.24 -8.73
N VAL A 1042 61.45 28.35 -8.68
CA VAL A 1042 60.06 28.70 -9.04
C VAL A 1042 59.34 29.15 -7.77
N PHE A 1043 58.86 30.39 -7.75
CA PHE A 1043 57.91 30.84 -6.73
C PHE A 1043 56.50 30.61 -7.24
N SER A 1044 55.75 29.74 -6.58
CA SER A 1044 54.32 29.49 -6.86
C SER A 1044 53.45 30.25 -5.86
N CYS A 1045 52.53 31.05 -6.39
CA CYS A 1045 51.58 31.87 -5.65
C CYS A 1045 50.14 31.44 -6.00
N PRO A 1046 49.31 31.01 -5.03
CA PRO A 1046 47.90 30.69 -5.30
C PRO A 1046 47.09 31.97 -5.61
N LEU A 1047 46.22 31.90 -6.61
CA LEU A 1047 45.25 32.93 -6.96
C LEU A 1047 43.86 32.46 -6.51
N TYR A 1048 43.28 33.05 -5.46
CA TYR A 1048 41.98 32.58 -4.93
C TYR A 1048 40.79 33.21 -5.65
N SER A 1049 40.69 34.54 -5.60
CA SER A 1049 39.60 35.33 -6.18
C SER A 1049 40.04 36.77 -6.44
N PHE A 1050 39.75 37.31 -7.63
CA PHE A 1050 40.04 38.70 -7.99
C PHE A 1050 39.07 39.22 -9.05
N ASP A 1051 38.53 40.42 -8.84
CA ASP A 1051 37.41 40.93 -9.65
C ASP A 1051 37.84 41.44 -11.03
N ARG A 1052 39.09 41.90 -11.17
CA ARG A 1052 39.63 42.50 -12.41
C ARG A 1052 41.09 42.16 -12.64
N ALA A 1053 41.94 42.31 -11.63
CA ALA A 1053 43.36 41.98 -11.71
C ALA A 1053 43.96 41.53 -10.37
N ALA A 1054 45.03 40.76 -10.45
CA ALA A 1054 45.93 40.40 -9.35
C ALA A 1054 47.38 40.69 -9.77
N VAL A 1055 48.17 41.29 -8.88
CA VAL A 1055 49.52 41.81 -9.18
C VAL A 1055 50.53 41.19 -8.23
N LEU A 1056 51.49 40.45 -8.77
CA LEU A 1056 52.60 39.85 -8.02
C LEU A 1056 53.82 40.76 -8.05
N HIS A 1057 54.24 41.23 -6.88
CA HIS A 1057 55.45 42.03 -6.68
C HIS A 1057 56.58 41.14 -6.16
N VAL A 1058 57.70 41.10 -6.89
CA VAL A 1058 58.93 40.43 -6.44
C VAL A 1058 60.06 41.44 -6.35
N TRP A 1059 60.55 41.69 -5.14
CA TRP A 1059 61.73 42.53 -4.89
C TRP A 1059 62.96 41.65 -4.78
N GLY A 1060 64.02 42.03 -5.48
CA GLY A 1060 65.33 41.38 -5.38
C GLY A 1060 66.49 42.35 -5.59
N ARG A 1061 67.70 41.81 -5.50
CA ARG A 1061 68.94 42.55 -5.76
C ARG A 1061 69.89 41.80 -6.67
N LEU A 1062 70.56 42.55 -7.53
CA LEU A 1062 71.70 42.13 -8.31
C LEU A 1062 72.89 41.87 -7.37
N TRP A 1063 73.53 40.71 -7.47
CA TRP A 1063 74.67 40.36 -6.61
C TRP A 1063 75.99 40.89 -7.19
N ASN A 1064 76.34 42.14 -6.87
CA ASN A 1064 77.40 42.89 -7.55
C ASN A 1064 78.77 42.17 -7.54
N SER A 1065 79.11 41.42 -6.49
CA SER A 1065 80.36 40.62 -6.45
C SER A 1065 80.50 39.66 -7.64
N THR A 1066 79.45 38.90 -7.97
CA THR A 1066 79.48 37.91 -9.06
C THR A 1066 79.66 38.58 -10.41
N PHE A 1067 79.00 39.72 -10.63
CA PHE A 1067 79.12 40.47 -11.88
C PHE A 1067 80.49 41.15 -12.05
N LEU A 1068 81.11 41.61 -10.95
CA LEU A 1068 82.48 42.13 -10.97
C LEU A 1068 83.52 41.03 -11.28
N GLU A 1069 83.37 39.84 -10.68
CA GLU A 1069 84.26 38.69 -10.89
C GLU A 1069 84.12 38.08 -12.29
N GLU A 1070 82.91 37.66 -12.67
CA GLU A 1070 82.69 36.85 -13.89
C GLU A 1070 82.47 37.71 -15.15
N TYR A 1071 81.93 38.93 -14.99
CA TYR A 1071 81.30 39.67 -16.10
C TYR A 1071 81.81 41.10 -16.34
N SER A 1072 82.87 41.54 -15.65
CA SER A 1072 83.51 42.85 -15.86
C SER A 1072 84.06 43.07 -17.29
N ALA A 1073 84.37 41.99 -18.00
CA ALA A 1073 84.79 42.00 -19.41
C ALA A 1073 83.62 42.15 -20.42
N VAL A 1074 82.35 42.03 -20.00
CA VAL A 1074 81.17 41.99 -20.88
C VAL A 1074 80.70 43.42 -21.23
N LYS A 1075 79.93 43.59 -22.32
CA LYS A 1075 79.38 44.90 -22.73
C LYS A 1075 78.08 45.22 -22.01
N SER A 1076 77.15 44.27 -22.05
CA SER A 1076 75.87 44.29 -21.36
C SER A 1076 75.39 42.85 -21.17
N LEU A 1077 74.67 42.61 -20.09
CA LEU A 1077 74.00 41.33 -19.83
C LEU A 1077 72.49 41.55 -19.86
N GLU A 1078 71.77 40.53 -20.28
CA GLU A 1078 70.31 40.46 -20.23
C GLU A 1078 69.93 39.34 -19.26
N VAL A 1079 69.13 39.66 -18.23
CA VAL A 1079 68.60 38.67 -17.28
C VAL A 1079 67.10 38.53 -17.54
N ILE A 1080 66.64 37.31 -17.77
CA ILE A 1080 65.26 37.02 -18.18
C ILE A 1080 64.52 36.30 -17.05
N VAL A 1081 63.40 36.88 -16.63
CA VAL A 1081 62.43 36.28 -15.70
C VAL A 1081 61.19 35.87 -16.49
N ARG A 1082 60.55 34.75 -16.12
CA ARG A 1082 59.39 34.19 -16.84
C ARG A 1082 58.25 33.92 -15.86
N ALA A 1083 57.01 34.14 -16.28
CA ALA A 1083 55.83 33.84 -15.46
C ALA A 1083 54.74 33.12 -16.26
N ASN A 1084 53.99 32.23 -15.62
CA ASN A 1084 52.84 31.54 -16.21
C ASN A 1084 51.70 31.29 -15.21
N ILE A 1085 50.52 30.99 -15.72
CA ILE A 1085 49.37 30.54 -14.92
C ILE A 1085 49.15 29.04 -15.17
N THR A 1086 48.95 28.28 -14.10
CA THR A 1086 48.59 26.85 -14.16
C THR A 1086 47.36 26.59 -13.30
N VAL A 1087 46.33 25.96 -13.87
CA VAL A 1087 45.09 25.59 -13.17
C VAL A 1087 45.09 24.08 -12.88
N LYS A 1088 44.86 23.69 -11.63
CA LYS A 1088 44.77 22.29 -11.18
C LYS A 1088 43.34 21.92 -10.78
N SER A 1089 42.37 22.15 -11.68
CA SER A 1089 40.96 21.90 -11.39
C SER A 1089 40.61 20.41 -11.45
N SER A 1090 39.64 19.98 -10.65
CA SER A 1090 38.92 18.71 -10.80
C SER A 1090 37.85 18.77 -11.89
N ILE A 1091 37.45 19.97 -12.29
CA ILE A 1091 36.37 20.27 -13.24
C ILE A 1091 36.90 20.11 -14.68
N LYS A 1092 36.28 19.22 -15.47
CA LYS A 1092 36.78 18.78 -16.79
C LYS A 1092 36.35 19.65 -17.98
N ASN A 1093 35.27 20.42 -17.83
CA ASN A 1093 34.62 21.24 -18.87
C ASN A 1093 35.14 22.70 -18.96
N LEU A 1094 36.30 22.99 -18.35
CA LEU A 1094 36.95 24.31 -18.37
C LEU A 1094 38.13 24.35 -19.35
N LEU A 1095 38.10 25.28 -20.31
CA LEU A 1095 39.18 25.50 -21.27
C LEU A 1095 39.92 26.82 -21.02
N LEU A 1096 41.27 26.78 -21.00
CA LEU A 1096 42.15 27.94 -20.81
C LEU A 1096 43.05 28.11 -22.04
N ARG A 1097 43.13 29.34 -22.57
CA ARG A 1097 44.10 29.71 -23.64
C ARG A 1097 45.41 30.28 -23.05
N ASP A 1098 46.44 30.37 -23.89
CA ASP A 1098 47.84 30.58 -23.51
C ASP A 1098 48.09 31.70 -22.47
N ALA A 1099 48.53 31.31 -21.28
CA ALA A 1099 48.73 32.19 -20.13
C ALA A 1099 50.20 32.19 -19.65
N SER A 1100 51.12 32.75 -20.44
CA SER A 1100 52.52 32.96 -20.04
C SER A 1100 53.13 34.27 -20.57
N THR A 1101 54.17 34.78 -19.88
CA THR A 1101 54.84 36.04 -20.21
C THR A 1101 56.34 36.01 -19.84
N VAL A 1102 57.12 36.94 -20.41
CA VAL A 1102 58.59 37.00 -20.32
C VAL A 1102 59.04 38.44 -20.06
N ILE A 1103 59.95 38.63 -19.10
CA ILE A 1103 60.33 39.94 -18.55
C ILE A 1103 61.87 40.07 -18.53
N PRO A 1104 62.48 40.82 -19.47
CA PRO A 1104 63.92 41.03 -19.52
C PRO A 1104 64.37 42.26 -18.69
N VAL A 1105 65.59 42.21 -18.16
CA VAL A 1105 66.30 43.33 -17.53
C VAL A 1105 67.72 43.43 -18.07
N MET A 1106 68.14 44.63 -18.45
CA MET A 1106 69.50 44.88 -18.93
C MET A 1106 70.42 45.28 -17.77
N VAL A 1107 71.65 44.77 -17.78
CA VAL A 1107 72.66 44.97 -16.74
C VAL A 1107 73.96 45.48 -17.35
N TYR A 1108 74.50 46.55 -16.77
CA TYR A 1108 75.70 47.26 -17.25
C TYR A 1108 76.72 47.50 -16.13
N LEU A 1109 77.98 47.73 -16.49
CA LEU A 1109 79.00 48.22 -15.55
C LEU A 1109 78.85 49.74 -15.36
N ASP A 1110 78.95 50.22 -14.12
CA ASP A 1110 78.89 51.65 -13.80
C ASP A 1110 80.15 52.42 -14.28
N PRO A 1111 80.03 53.42 -15.17
CA PRO A 1111 81.18 54.15 -15.70
C PRO A 1111 81.80 55.15 -14.70
N VAL A 1112 81.14 55.49 -13.58
CA VAL A 1112 81.61 56.53 -12.65
C VAL A 1112 82.87 56.09 -11.86
N ALA A 1113 83.20 54.79 -11.86
CA ALA A 1113 84.32 54.23 -11.11
C ALA A 1113 85.73 54.54 -11.65
N VAL A 1114 85.88 55.26 -12.78
CA VAL A 1114 87.19 55.50 -13.43
C VAL A 1114 87.54 56.99 -13.56
N VAL A 1115 87.54 57.71 -12.43
CA VAL A 1115 88.11 59.08 -12.32
C VAL A 1115 89.16 59.12 -11.20
N ALA A 1116 90.35 58.57 -11.47
CA ALA A 1116 91.47 58.54 -10.52
C ALA A 1116 92.86 58.67 -11.18
N GLY A 1117 92.94 59.22 -12.39
CA GLY A 1117 94.22 59.57 -13.05
C GLY A 1117 94.85 60.84 -12.48
N GLY A 1118 95.12 60.86 -11.17
CA GLY A 1118 95.61 62.03 -10.43
C GLY A 1118 97.06 62.44 -10.75
N VAL A 1119 97.34 63.74 -10.73
CA VAL A 1119 98.63 64.34 -11.10
C VAL A 1119 99.76 63.90 -10.14
N PRO A 1120 101.02 63.68 -10.63
CA PRO A 1120 102.08 63.09 -9.82
C PRO A 1120 102.53 63.87 -8.57
N TRP A 1121 103.04 63.11 -7.60
CA TRP A 1121 103.35 63.52 -6.23
C TRP A 1121 104.32 64.69 -6.04
N TRP A 1122 105.12 65.08 -7.04
CA TRP A 1122 106.04 66.23 -6.91
C TRP A 1122 105.31 67.58 -6.81
N VAL A 1123 104.06 67.67 -7.29
CA VAL A 1123 103.19 68.83 -7.01
C VAL A 1123 102.82 68.89 -5.52
N ILE A 1124 102.57 67.73 -4.91
CA ILE A 1124 102.31 67.61 -3.46
C ILE A 1124 103.58 67.95 -2.66
N LEU A 1125 104.77 67.58 -3.15
CA LEU A 1125 106.05 67.88 -2.51
C LEU A 1125 106.27 69.40 -2.31
N LEU A 1126 105.89 70.23 -3.29
CA LEU A 1126 105.95 71.70 -3.16
C LEU A 1126 104.99 72.21 -2.06
N ALA A 1127 103.78 71.67 -1.97
CA ALA A 1127 102.84 72.00 -0.89
C ALA A 1127 103.33 71.52 0.48
N VAL A 1128 103.98 70.34 0.55
CA VAL A 1128 104.57 69.78 1.77
C VAL A 1128 105.77 70.61 2.26
N LEU A 1129 106.59 71.14 1.35
CA LEU A 1129 107.67 72.07 1.71
C LEU A 1129 107.15 73.36 2.39
N ALA A 1130 106.06 73.93 1.88
CA ALA A 1130 105.37 75.05 2.53
C ALA A 1130 104.76 74.64 3.89
N GLY A 1131 104.11 73.47 3.95
CA GLY A 1131 103.47 72.95 5.17
C GLY A 1131 104.43 72.61 6.31
N LEU A 1132 105.60 72.03 6.01
CA LEU A 1132 106.63 71.69 7.00
C LEU A 1132 107.19 72.93 7.70
N LEU A 1133 107.35 74.03 6.96
CA LEU A 1133 107.83 75.32 7.47
C LEU A 1133 106.85 75.89 8.51
N VAL A 1134 105.53 75.72 8.30
CA VAL A 1134 104.49 76.09 9.28
C VAL A 1134 104.41 75.11 10.45
N LEU A 1135 104.50 73.80 10.21
CA LEU A 1135 104.32 72.78 11.25
C LEU A 1135 105.46 72.76 12.28
N ALA A 1136 106.70 73.04 11.87
CA ALA A 1136 107.85 73.13 12.78
C ALA A 1136 107.64 74.19 13.88
N LEU A 1137 106.97 75.29 13.55
CA LEU A 1137 106.62 76.39 14.46
C LEU A 1137 105.56 75.97 15.51
N LEU A 1138 104.73 74.98 15.19
CA LEU A 1138 103.66 74.46 16.05
C LEU A 1138 104.12 73.35 17.02
N VAL A 1139 104.98 72.43 16.56
CA VAL A 1139 105.46 71.30 17.39
C VAL A 1139 106.36 71.77 18.54
N LEU A 1140 107.16 72.82 18.29
CA LEU A 1140 107.94 73.54 19.31
C LEU A 1140 107.08 74.05 20.49
N LEU A 1141 105.82 74.37 20.22
CA LEU A 1141 104.86 74.89 21.20
C LEU A 1141 104.31 73.79 22.11
N MET A 1142 104.00 72.61 21.56
CA MET A 1142 103.29 71.54 22.29
C MET A 1142 104.17 70.50 22.99
N TRP A 1143 105.42 70.26 22.54
CA TRP A 1143 106.30 69.28 23.19
C TRP A 1143 106.57 69.62 24.67
N LYS A 1144 106.49 70.90 25.02
CA LYS A 1144 106.75 71.45 26.37
C LYS A 1144 105.76 71.00 27.47
N MET A 1145 104.77 70.14 27.19
CA MET A 1145 103.65 69.81 28.10
C MET A 1145 103.34 68.30 28.30
N GLY A 1146 104.26 67.39 27.91
CA GLY A 1146 104.20 65.91 27.94
C GLY A 1146 103.10 65.17 28.75
N PHE A 1147 102.28 64.34 28.07
CA PHE A 1147 101.01 63.77 28.58
C PHE A 1147 100.82 62.26 28.23
N PHE A 1148 100.40 61.42 29.21
CA PHE A 1148 99.76 60.05 29.14
C PHE A 1148 100.53 58.68 29.20
N LYS A 1149 100.04 57.73 30.05
CA LYS A 1149 100.15 56.21 30.07
C LYS A 1149 98.88 55.54 30.76
N ARG A 1150 98.73 54.19 30.94
CA ARG A 1150 97.39 53.44 31.04
C ARG A 1150 97.25 52.05 31.82
N ALA A 1151 95.98 51.60 32.11
CA ALA A 1151 95.37 50.19 32.25
C ALA A 1151 95.36 49.39 33.65
N ARG A 1152 94.59 48.30 34.01
CA ARG A 1152 93.40 47.46 33.53
C ARG A 1152 92.81 46.32 34.50
N TYR A 1153 91.48 45.94 34.42
CA TYR A 1153 90.79 44.57 34.49
C TYR A 1153 90.36 43.72 35.78
N ARG A 1154 89.13 43.06 35.78
CA ARG A 1154 88.69 41.63 36.15
C ARG A 1154 87.18 41.42 36.64
N TYR A 1155 86.75 40.19 37.05
CA TYR A 1155 85.37 39.55 37.09
C TYR A 1155 84.96 38.96 38.50
N PRO A 1156 83.69 38.56 38.90
CA PRO A 1156 82.85 37.40 38.40
C PRO A 1156 81.28 37.35 38.72
N GLU A 1157 80.64 36.14 38.67
CA GLU A 1157 79.41 35.60 39.38
C GLU A 1157 77.91 35.77 38.94
N ALA A 1158 77.03 34.88 39.51
CA ALA A 1158 75.57 35.00 39.84
C ALA A 1158 74.37 34.54 38.91
N THR A 1159 73.26 34.20 39.61
CA THR A 1159 72.05 33.35 39.39
C THR A 1159 70.68 34.11 39.20
N VAL A 1160 69.51 33.48 39.54
CA VAL A 1160 68.17 34.05 39.97
C VAL A 1160 67.16 34.48 38.82
N PRO A 1161 65.80 34.68 39.00
CA PRO A 1161 64.71 33.70 39.35
C PRO A 1161 63.35 33.76 38.54
N GLN A 1162 62.36 32.99 39.05
CA GLN A 1162 60.85 33.04 39.13
C GLN A 1162 60.08 34.36 38.80
N TYR A 1163 58.73 34.41 38.61
CA TYR A 1163 57.52 33.88 39.35
C TYR A 1163 56.38 33.45 38.38
N HIS A 1164 55.21 32.82 38.70
CA HIS A 1164 54.30 32.63 39.88
C HIS A 1164 53.34 33.82 40.19
N ALA A 1165 52.03 33.67 40.53
CA ALA A 1165 51.10 32.51 40.59
C ALA A 1165 49.73 32.81 39.89
N VAL A 1166 48.46 32.63 40.36
CA VAL A 1166 47.76 32.42 41.67
C VAL A 1166 46.49 31.50 41.48
N LYS A 1167 45.75 31.23 42.56
CA LYS A 1167 44.55 30.37 42.85
C LYS A 1167 43.17 30.97 42.42
N ILE A 1168 42.03 30.25 42.24
CA ILE A 1168 41.31 29.17 43.01
C ILE A 1168 40.65 29.72 44.32
N PRO A 1169 39.45 29.29 44.84
CA PRO A 1169 38.46 28.26 44.41
C PRO A 1169 36.97 28.72 44.33
N ARG A 1170 36.06 27.82 43.93
CA ARG A 1170 35.00 27.30 44.85
C ARG A 1170 34.41 25.96 44.38
N GLU A 1171 34.18 25.05 45.32
CA GLU A 1171 33.70 23.67 45.12
C GLU A 1171 32.35 23.47 45.83
N ASP A 1172 31.48 22.64 45.24
CA ASP A 1172 30.42 21.83 45.90
C ASP A 1172 29.67 21.09 44.75
N ARG A 1173 29.24 19.82 44.83
CA ARG A 1173 29.39 18.83 45.91
C ARG A 1173 29.27 17.39 45.37
N GLN A 1174 29.61 16.39 46.19
CA GLN A 1174 29.55 14.97 45.84
C GLN A 1174 28.11 14.40 45.86
N GLN A 1175 27.78 13.65 44.80
CA GLN A 1175 27.41 12.22 44.81
C GLN A 1175 26.18 11.70 45.61
N TYR A 1176 25.60 10.62 45.08
CA TYR A 1176 24.50 9.75 45.58
C TYR A 1176 23.03 10.12 45.26
N LYS A 1177 22.39 9.09 44.65
CA LYS A 1177 20.97 8.67 44.51
C LYS A 1177 19.88 9.45 45.27
N GLU A 1178 18.63 9.53 44.80
CA GLU A 1178 17.83 8.43 44.20
C GLU A 1178 16.69 8.91 43.25
N GLU A 1179 15.71 8.05 42.95
CA GLU A 1179 14.75 8.08 41.82
C GLU A 1179 13.76 9.28 41.74
N LYS A 1180 13.43 9.71 40.50
CA LYS A 1180 12.05 9.63 39.94
C LYS A 1180 11.88 10.02 38.45
N THR A 1181 10.82 9.46 37.87
CA THR A 1181 10.17 9.64 36.55
C THR A 1181 10.24 11.03 35.87
N GLY A 1182 10.44 11.08 34.53
CA GLY A 1182 10.00 12.25 33.71
C GLY A 1182 10.68 12.54 32.35
N THR A 1183 10.46 11.71 31.32
CA THR A 1183 10.41 12.03 29.85
C THR A 1183 11.35 13.03 29.12
N ILE A 1184 11.68 12.69 27.85
CA ILE A 1184 12.06 13.54 26.67
C ILE A 1184 13.57 13.62 26.23
N LEU A 1185 13.83 13.01 25.04
CA LEU A 1185 14.80 13.30 23.93
C LEU A 1185 16.34 12.97 23.94
N ARG A 1186 16.72 12.22 22.87
CA ARG A 1186 17.81 12.45 21.87
C ARG A 1186 19.24 11.83 21.98
N ASN A 1187 19.47 10.77 21.16
CA ASN A 1187 20.63 10.43 20.29
C ASN A 1187 22.09 10.33 20.87
N ASN A 1188 23.06 9.54 20.35
CA ASN A 1188 23.18 8.70 19.13
C ASN A 1188 24.32 7.62 19.25
N TRP A 1189 24.18 6.44 18.61
CA TRP A 1189 25.14 5.60 17.81
C TRP A 1189 26.60 5.28 18.31
N GLY A 1190 27.30 4.19 17.92
CA GLY A 1190 27.04 3.01 17.05
C GLY A 1190 28.34 2.21 16.69
N SER A 1191 28.27 0.91 16.29
CA SER A 1191 29.40 0.01 15.82
C SER A 1191 28.85 -1.38 15.34
N PRO A 1192 29.60 -2.43 14.88
CA PRO A 1192 30.98 -2.62 14.31
C PRO A 1192 31.12 -3.60 13.07
N ARG A 1193 32.35 -3.83 12.54
CA ARG A 1193 32.99 -5.00 11.77
C ARG A 1193 32.17 -5.88 10.76
N ARG A 1194 32.60 -6.18 9.50
CA ARG A 1194 33.74 -6.99 8.90
C ARG A 1194 33.59 -8.54 8.97
N GLU A 1195 33.93 -9.44 8.01
CA GLU A 1195 34.61 -9.41 6.65
C GLU A 1195 34.61 -10.80 5.92
N GLY A 1196 34.84 -10.91 4.57
CA GLY A 1196 35.06 -12.20 3.80
C GLY A 1196 34.93 -12.11 2.23
N PRO A 1197 35.47 -13.02 1.36
CA PRO A 1197 35.87 -12.65 -0.04
C PRO A 1197 35.47 -13.53 -1.29
N ASP A 1198 35.50 -12.87 -2.47
CA ASP A 1198 35.85 -13.23 -3.88
C ASP A 1198 35.07 -14.25 -4.79
N ALA A 1199 34.45 -13.77 -5.91
CA ALA A 1199 34.97 -13.86 -7.32
C ALA A 1199 33.92 -13.75 -8.51
N HIS A 1200 33.74 -12.53 -9.10
CA HIS A 1200 33.29 -12.21 -10.50
C HIS A 1200 31.91 -12.70 -11.08
N PRO A 1201 31.35 -12.15 -12.20
CA PRO A 1201 31.65 -10.93 -13.01
C PRO A 1201 30.45 -9.97 -13.39
N ILE A 1202 30.77 -8.71 -13.76
CA ILE A 1202 30.13 -7.84 -14.81
C ILE A 1202 28.70 -7.21 -14.64
N LEU A 1203 28.63 -5.90 -15.00
CA LEU A 1203 27.50 -5.00 -15.40
C LEU A 1203 26.57 -4.30 -14.37
N ALA A 1204 26.53 -2.94 -14.48
CA ALA A 1204 25.52 -1.93 -14.06
C ALA A 1204 25.09 -1.84 -12.58
N GLY A 1205 24.67 -0.67 -12.02
CA GLY A 1205 24.57 0.71 -12.53
C GLY A 1205 24.30 1.73 -11.38
N ASP A 1206 24.32 3.04 -11.68
CA ASP A 1206 24.31 4.16 -10.70
C ASP A 1206 23.01 4.41 -9.91
N GLY A 1207 23.03 5.24 -8.85
CA GLY A 1207 21.79 5.84 -8.29
C GLY A 1207 21.73 6.40 -6.84
N HIS A 1208 22.60 7.33 -6.41
CA HIS A 1208 22.50 8.06 -5.12
C HIS A 1208 23.31 9.38 -5.18
N PRO A 1209 23.12 10.41 -4.29
CA PRO A 1209 22.33 10.47 -3.04
C PRO A 1209 21.45 11.75 -2.88
N GLU A 1210 21.12 12.12 -1.63
CA GLU A 1210 20.49 13.37 -1.12
C GLU A 1210 21.35 14.65 -1.39
N LEU A 1211 20.97 15.91 -1.08
CA LEU A 1211 19.96 16.51 -0.18
C LEU A 1211 19.57 17.95 -0.69
N GLY A 1212 18.52 18.58 -0.12
CA GLY A 1212 17.94 19.85 -0.63
C GLY A 1212 18.47 21.19 -0.06
N SER A 1213 17.78 22.29 -0.45
CA SER A 1213 17.99 23.70 -0.05
C SER A 1213 17.30 24.03 1.30
N ASP A 1214 17.37 25.22 1.93
CA ASP A 1214 17.78 26.59 1.56
C ASP A 1214 18.59 27.28 2.69
N GLY A 1215 18.98 28.56 2.55
CA GLY A 1215 19.83 29.26 3.54
C GLY A 1215 19.51 30.73 3.84
N HIS A 1216 20.48 31.36 4.55
CA HIS A 1216 20.64 32.81 4.81
C HIS A 1216 19.81 33.49 5.96
N PRO A 1217 20.27 34.65 6.52
CA PRO A 1217 20.40 34.77 7.98
C PRO A 1217 19.75 35.98 8.68
N VAL A 1218 19.97 36.07 10.01
CA VAL A 1218 19.47 37.08 10.98
C VAL A 1218 20.46 38.24 11.17
N PRO A 1219 20.00 39.52 11.15
CA PRO A 1219 19.87 40.34 12.38
C PRO A 1219 18.57 41.20 12.39
N GLY A 1220 18.14 41.88 13.46
CA GLY A 1220 18.60 41.97 14.85
C GLY A 1220 17.94 43.14 15.60
N THR A 1221 17.92 43.09 16.94
CA THR A 1221 17.57 44.18 17.90
C THR A 1221 16.25 44.96 17.73
N ALA A 1222 15.24 44.61 18.55
CA ALA A 1222 14.47 45.54 19.39
C ALA A 1222 13.84 44.76 20.57
#